data_AF-A0A507F415-F1
#
_entry.id   AF-A0A507F415-F1
#
_cell.length_a   1.000
_cell.length_b   1.000
_cell.length_c   1.000
_cell.angle_alpha   90.00
_cell.angle_beta   90.00
_cell.angle_gamma   90.00
#
_symmetry.space_group_name_H-M   'P 1'
#
loop_
_entity.id
_entity.type
_entity.pdbx_description
1 polymer ?
#
loop_
_entity_poly.entity_id
_entity_poly.type
_entity_poly.pdbx_seq_one_letter_code
_entity_poly.pdbx_strand_id
1 'polypeptide(L)'
;MSFSQCADSHLPRTRPFTSLAALAEWSPGTDEFNVAAVKLRPRPCKSDERPEKVICVWELNKVQDFSHWRITIPPPGWTNAAHRNGIQVLGTFITEWDEGVQENYRLLFGPAWEKGSEGAFDPYFADKLVQVAQYYGFDGWFFNIESPVDKPDDSHVMIEFLEYITRKMHEALPGSLVIWYDSLTTEGKIDWQDRVTDLNKPFFDVTDGIFTNYTWKPSYPDSSALVAGNRKRAVYTGIDVWGRNSFGGGRFSVHKALRVICRAETSCAIFAPGWCWEGFDRVGWEERERKFWCDPSVVIPDAPEGSVDENDMGCVADYIRKVSCPGQDWFYTDFDRGFGASYWVDGLLVSTASWINHSRQTIPPSYRTDSVYPIALNLRSRTIVQHPNPATSATWDVCGDVTYTGGSSVGIQVLGDANGQIHDEFIPAWMFRLFKLGIEVRRDMRIEAVCLGPGMGIWIRTDDGHVKVVMSDDEEGWRTIGVDCQVLSSSKWIVEVGIVVLACQSSPSYASSVFSSSSFSYDGSSKLATKLGTSTSCTELHVGSMRIYTPCTIPDLDGAPQITFQSPSPTPNGTYITAIWMPDASVDRWEVYIDNKWIGCAFVNMYRSVHFETSRVGVAVKGYDGVGRLVACRTGLFPSVLPEDGI
;
A
#
# COMPACT_ATOMS: atom_id res chain seq x y z
N MET A 1 -11.60 19.58 13.48
CA MET A 1 -11.18 19.33 14.87
C MET A 1 -9.67 19.31 14.90
N SER A 2 -9.03 20.20 15.66
CA SER A 2 -7.58 20.20 15.82
C SER A 2 -7.18 18.95 16.61
N PHE A 3 -6.46 18.02 16.00
CA PHE A 3 -5.67 17.05 16.74
C PHE A 3 -4.54 17.80 17.44
N SER A 4 -4.85 18.43 18.58
CA SER A 4 -3.83 18.86 19.52
C SER A 4 -3.16 17.60 20.03
N GLN A 5 -1.92 17.39 19.59
CA GLN A 5 -1.01 16.37 20.08
C GLN A 5 -0.93 16.46 21.61
N CYS A 6 -1.65 15.58 22.32
CA CYS A 6 -1.16 15.12 23.60
C CYS A 6 0.04 14.23 23.27
N ALA A 7 1.23 14.83 23.22
CA ALA A 7 2.45 14.12 22.92
C ALA A 7 2.85 13.26 24.12
N ASP A 8 2.13 12.17 24.36
CA ASP A 8 2.48 11.20 25.39
C ASP A 8 3.76 10.45 24.97
N SER A 9 4.87 10.71 25.67
CA SER A 9 6.20 10.16 25.40
C SER A 9 6.30 8.65 25.62
N HIS A 10 5.25 8.03 26.17
CA HIS A 10 5.22 6.62 26.57
C HIS A 10 4.59 5.69 25.52
N LEU A 11 3.95 6.23 24.47
CA LEU A 11 3.53 5.43 23.31
C LEU A 11 4.73 5.10 22.41
N PRO A 12 4.74 3.93 21.76
CA PRO A 12 5.77 3.60 20.79
C PRO A 12 5.79 4.61 19.64
N ARG A 13 6.98 5.06 19.27
CA ARG A 13 7.18 6.02 18.17
C ARG A 13 8.46 5.65 17.43
N THR A 14 8.40 5.61 16.11
CA THR A 14 9.60 5.50 15.28
C THR A 14 10.38 6.80 15.42
N ARG A 15 11.60 6.72 15.97
CA ARG A 15 12.44 7.90 16.19
C ARG A 15 13.52 7.95 15.10
N PRO A 16 13.69 9.08 14.41
CA PRO A 16 14.83 9.27 13.53
C PRO A 16 16.11 9.45 14.37
N PHE A 17 17.27 9.23 13.75
CA PHE A 17 18.54 9.65 14.35
C PHE A 17 18.86 11.07 13.89
N THR A 18 19.22 11.93 14.84
CA THR A 18 19.51 13.35 14.56
C THR A 18 20.94 13.58 14.07
N SER A 19 21.83 12.60 14.25
CA SER A 19 23.25 12.65 13.85
C SER A 19 23.84 11.23 13.71
N LEU A 20 25.00 11.11 13.09
CA LEU A 20 25.79 9.89 13.06
C LEU A 20 26.28 9.48 14.46
N ALA A 21 26.51 10.43 15.37
CA ALA A 21 26.81 10.11 16.77
C ALA A 21 25.63 9.38 17.45
N ALA A 22 24.39 9.80 17.19
CA ALA A 22 23.21 9.10 17.69
C ALA A 22 23.08 7.69 17.08
N LEU A 23 23.46 7.51 15.81
CA LEU A 23 23.51 6.19 15.16
C LEU A 23 24.61 5.29 15.75
N ALA A 24 25.75 5.84 16.16
CA ALA A 24 26.84 5.06 16.76
C ALA A 24 26.39 4.35 18.06
N GLU A 25 25.59 5.05 18.87
CA GLU A 25 25.01 4.54 20.12
C GLU A 25 23.85 3.54 19.91
N TRP A 26 23.29 3.48 18.70
CA TRP A 26 22.18 2.58 18.39
C TRP A 26 22.63 1.11 18.34
N SER A 27 21.79 0.22 18.88
CA SER A 27 21.95 -1.23 18.82
C SER A 27 20.59 -1.94 18.65
N PRO A 28 20.56 -3.11 17.99
CA PRO A 28 19.33 -3.88 17.80
C PRO A 28 18.75 -4.39 19.13
N GLY A 29 17.44 -4.62 19.16
CA GLY A 29 16.70 -5.18 20.31
C GLY A 29 16.16 -4.13 21.29
N THR A 30 16.33 -2.84 21.00
CA THR A 30 15.92 -1.75 21.88
C THR A 30 14.56 -1.14 21.51
N ASP A 31 13.94 -1.59 20.40
CA ASP A 31 12.82 -0.89 19.76
C ASP A 31 11.85 -1.81 18.98
N GLU A 32 11.37 -2.89 19.62
CA GLU A 32 10.59 -3.94 18.96
C GLU A 32 9.24 -3.48 18.36
N PHE A 33 8.62 -2.43 18.92
CA PHE A 33 7.37 -1.89 18.39
C PHE A 33 7.49 -1.27 16.99
N ASN A 34 8.70 -0.84 16.62
CA ASN A 34 8.95 -0.13 15.37
C ASN A 34 9.47 -1.04 14.26
N VAL A 35 9.57 -2.34 14.50
CA VAL A 35 10.01 -3.32 13.50
C VAL A 35 8.84 -3.68 12.58
N ALA A 36 9.06 -3.61 11.27
CA ALA A 36 8.08 -4.07 10.29
C ALA A 36 7.95 -5.60 10.38
N ALA A 37 6.71 -6.08 10.45
CA ALA A 37 6.40 -7.50 10.63
C ALA A 37 6.03 -8.20 9.31
N VAL A 38 5.62 -7.44 8.30
CA VAL A 38 5.23 -7.99 7.00
C VAL A 38 6.46 -8.01 6.10
N LYS A 39 6.79 -9.19 5.56
CA LYS A 39 7.85 -9.34 4.55
C LYS A 39 7.40 -8.82 3.18
N LEU A 40 8.34 -8.27 2.42
CA LEU A 40 8.11 -7.84 1.04
C LEU A 40 7.55 -9.00 0.19
N ARG A 41 6.32 -8.84 -0.33
CA ARG A 41 5.67 -9.87 -1.14
C ARG A 41 6.12 -9.78 -2.61
N PRO A 42 6.57 -10.88 -3.23
CA PRO A 42 6.95 -10.87 -4.63
C PRO A 42 5.73 -10.67 -5.53
N ARG A 43 5.94 -10.00 -6.67
CA ARG A 43 4.94 -9.86 -7.73
C ARG A 43 5.17 -10.87 -8.86
N PRO A 44 4.12 -11.36 -9.53
CA PRO A 44 4.26 -12.22 -10.70
C PRO A 44 5.02 -11.52 -11.84
N CYS A 45 6.08 -12.14 -12.35
CA CYS A 45 7.03 -11.57 -13.33
C CYS A 45 6.53 -11.59 -14.79
N LYS A 46 5.24 -11.35 -15.07
CA LYS A 46 4.80 -11.24 -16.47
C LYS A 46 5.26 -9.90 -17.07
N SER A 47 6.22 -10.00 -17.98
CA SER A 47 6.82 -8.95 -18.81
C SER A 47 5.78 -8.21 -19.65
N ASP A 48 5.54 -6.93 -19.37
CA ASP A 48 5.23 -5.96 -20.42
C ASP A 48 6.34 -4.92 -20.36
N GLU A 49 6.90 -4.58 -21.51
CA GLU A 49 8.02 -3.67 -21.75
C GLU A 49 7.67 -2.18 -21.53
N ARG A 50 6.78 -1.87 -20.58
CA ARG A 50 6.44 -0.49 -20.19
C ARG A 50 7.23 -0.10 -18.93
N PRO A 51 7.43 1.22 -18.66
CA PRO A 51 8.21 1.70 -17.53
C PRO A 51 7.84 0.95 -16.24
N GLU A 52 8.81 0.26 -15.65
CA GLU A 52 8.58 -0.70 -14.56
C GLU A 52 8.68 -0.07 -13.17
N LYS A 53 9.36 1.08 -13.05
CA LYS A 53 9.71 1.65 -11.75
C LYS A 53 9.30 3.11 -11.67
N VAL A 54 8.27 3.38 -10.88
CA VAL A 54 8.05 4.69 -10.29
C VAL A 54 8.65 4.60 -8.89
N ILE A 55 9.60 5.46 -8.57
CA ILE A 55 9.96 5.65 -7.17
C ILE A 55 9.18 6.86 -6.69
N CYS A 56 8.13 6.61 -5.92
CA CYS A 56 7.60 7.68 -5.09
C CYS A 56 8.53 7.79 -3.89
N VAL A 57 9.20 8.92 -3.72
CA VAL A 57 9.92 9.20 -2.47
C VAL A 57 8.85 9.58 -1.45
N TRP A 58 8.31 8.57 -0.77
CA TRP A 58 7.45 8.73 0.38
C TRP A 58 8.35 8.88 1.61
N GLU A 59 8.67 10.12 1.97
CA GLU A 59 9.13 10.36 3.32
C GLU A 59 7.93 10.53 4.24
N LEU A 60 7.74 9.55 5.10
CA LEU A 60 6.60 9.49 6.01
C LEU A 60 7.12 9.57 7.42
N ASN A 61 7.49 10.80 7.82
CA ASN A 61 7.57 11.14 9.23
C ASN A 61 7.07 12.56 9.45
N LYS A 62 5.84 12.63 9.99
CA LYS A 62 4.98 13.78 10.29
C LYS A 62 4.09 14.24 9.14
N VAL A 63 2.85 14.55 9.52
CA VAL A 63 1.77 15.22 8.76
C VAL A 63 2.12 16.72 8.56
N GLN A 64 3.39 17.00 8.28
CA GLN A 64 3.99 18.32 8.14
C GLN A 64 5.45 18.09 7.70
N ASP A 65 5.68 18.23 6.40
CA ASP A 65 6.99 18.35 5.77
C ASP A 65 7.87 17.09 5.69
N PHE A 66 8.70 17.09 4.63
CA PHE A 66 9.81 16.18 4.43
C PHE A 66 10.69 16.12 5.68
N SER A 67 11.12 14.92 6.06
CA SER A 67 11.77 14.74 7.35
C SER A 67 13.23 15.20 7.26
N HIS A 68 13.51 16.44 7.68
CA HIS A 68 14.87 17.02 7.73
C HIS A 68 15.76 16.40 8.83
N TRP A 69 15.54 15.14 9.18
CA TRP A 69 16.35 14.40 10.16
C TRP A 69 17.46 13.66 9.45
N ARG A 70 18.67 13.68 10.03
CA ARG A 70 19.87 13.04 9.47
C ARG A 70 19.62 11.64 8.93
N ILE A 71 18.97 10.79 9.72
CA ILE A 71 18.58 9.44 9.33
C ILE A 71 17.12 9.22 9.70
N THR A 72 16.28 9.00 8.70
CA THR A 72 14.87 8.68 8.87
C THR A 72 14.62 7.19 8.66
N ILE A 73 14.08 6.54 9.70
CA ILE A 73 13.58 5.16 9.64
C ILE A 73 12.11 5.19 9.21
N PRO A 74 11.70 4.43 8.17
CA PRO A 74 10.31 4.30 7.78
C PRO A 74 9.46 3.69 8.90
N PRO A 75 8.28 4.26 9.25
CA PRO A 75 7.42 3.69 10.27
C PRO A 75 6.88 2.30 9.86
N PRO A 76 6.75 1.34 10.79
CA PRO A 76 6.33 -0.02 10.47
C PRO A 76 4.93 -0.09 9.85
N GLY A 77 4.05 0.86 10.18
CA GLY A 77 2.72 0.98 9.55
C GLY A 77 2.77 1.07 8.04
N TRP A 78 3.69 1.90 7.53
CA TRP A 78 3.88 2.13 6.11
C TRP A 78 4.68 1.02 5.45
N THR A 79 5.76 0.59 6.09
CA THR A 79 6.57 -0.55 5.62
C THR A 79 5.71 -1.81 5.47
N ASN A 80 4.87 -2.12 6.46
CA ASN A 80 3.96 -3.26 6.39
C ASN A 80 2.96 -3.16 5.23
N ALA A 81 2.35 -1.98 5.04
CA ALA A 81 1.41 -1.73 3.95
C ALA A 81 2.08 -1.86 2.57
N ALA A 82 3.24 -1.26 2.39
CA ALA A 82 4.01 -1.31 1.16
C ALA A 82 4.50 -2.73 0.85
N HIS A 83 5.06 -3.44 1.83
CA HIS A 83 5.52 -4.83 1.69
C HIS A 83 4.38 -5.78 1.33
N ARG A 84 3.20 -5.63 1.95
CA ARG A 84 1.99 -6.38 1.58
C ARG A 84 1.60 -6.13 0.13
N ASN A 85 1.78 -4.89 -0.33
CA ASN A 85 1.59 -4.49 -1.71
C ASN A 85 2.83 -4.76 -2.59
N GLY A 86 3.86 -5.47 -2.12
CA GLY A 86 5.03 -5.80 -2.94
C GLY A 86 5.74 -4.55 -3.48
N ILE A 87 5.81 -3.51 -2.66
CA ILE A 87 6.51 -2.25 -2.91
C ILE A 87 7.60 -2.11 -1.85
N GLN A 88 8.78 -1.71 -2.30
CA GLN A 88 9.93 -1.47 -1.44
C GLN A 88 9.83 -0.11 -0.76
N VAL A 89 10.35 0.00 0.46
CA VAL A 89 10.40 1.24 1.25
C VAL A 89 11.84 1.51 1.66
N LEU A 90 12.31 2.73 1.42
CA LEU A 90 13.67 3.14 1.75
C LEU A 90 13.64 4.07 2.97
N GLY A 91 14.63 3.96 3.83
CA GLY A 91 14.97 5.04 4.75
C GLY A 91 15.66 6.17 4.01
N THR A 92 15.79 7.32 4.66
CA THR A 92 16.56 8.45 4.10
C THR A 92 17.77 8.76 4.96
N PHE A 93 18.90 9.00 4.30
CA PHE A 93 20.03 9.70 4.87
C PHE A 93 20.15 11.08 4.21
N ILE A 94 20.12 12.15 4.99
CA ILE A 94 20.18 13.51 4.47
C ILE A 94 21.25 14.35 5.16
N THR A 95 21.98 15.15 4.38
CA THR A 95 22.85 16.20 4.92
C THR A 95 22.45 17.55 4.41
N GLU A 96 22.24 18.52 5.30
CA GLU A 96 21.91 19.89 4.90
C GLU A 96 22.74 20.88 5.74
N TRP A 97 22.97 22.07 5.17
CA TRP A 97 23.59 23.22 5.85
C TRP A 97 25.03 22.95 6.34
N ASP A 98 25.55 23.82 7.20
CA ASP A 98 26.93 23.75 7.72
C ASP A 98 27.18 22.50 8.57
N GLU A 99 26.16 22.04 9.31
CA GLU A 99 26.25 20.81 10.11
C GLU A 99 26.43 19.57 9.22
N GLY A 100 25.80 19.57 8.04
CA GLY A 100 25.92 18.47 7.10
C GLY A 100 27.33 18.24 6.55
N VAL A 101 28.15 19.28 6.44
CA VAL A 101 29.56 19.15 6.00
C VAL A 101 30.34 18.25 6.96
N GLN A 102 30.20 18.46 8.28
CA GLN A 102 30.90 17.64 9.27
C GLN A 102 30.37 16.21 9.32
N GLU A 103 29.08 16.03 9.07
CA GLU A 103 28.47 14.70 9.03
C GLU A 103 28.86 13.93 7.77
N ASN A 104 29.04 14.58 6.62
CA ASN A 104 29.65 13.96 5.44
C ASN A 104 31.03 13.41 5.79
N TYR A 105 31.87 14.20 6.43
CA TYR A 105 33.20 13.76 6.81
C TYR A 105 33.21 12.60 7.81
N ARG A 106 32.32 12.61 8.81
CA ARG A 106 32.15 11.46 9.71
C ARG A 106 31.62 10.23 8.97
N LEU A 107 30.72 10.39 8.01
CA LEU A 107 30.19 9.31 7.19
C LEU A 107 31.33 8.61 6.42
N LEU A 108 32.25 9.39 5.86
CA LEU A 108 33.35 8.91 5.03
C LEU A 108 34.53 8.37 5.85
N PHE A 109 34.88 9.02 6.97
CA PHE A 109 36.13 8.78 7.69
C PHE A 109 35.94 8.19 9.10
N GLY A 110 34.69 7.86 9.46
CA GLY A 110 34.37 7.12 10.66
C GLY A 110 34.13 7.99 11.90
N PRO A 111 33.77 7.35 13.03
CA PRO A 111 33.31 8.03 14.25
C PRO A 111 34.41 8.82 14.97
N ALA A 112 35.68 8.50 14.71
CA ALA A 112 36.83 9.17 15.33
C ALA A 112 37.33 10.39 14.54
N TRP A 113 36.72 10.72 13.39
CA TRP A 113 37.13 11.87 12.60
C TRP A 113 36.85 13.19 13.33
N GLU A 114 37.85 14.07 13.32
CA GLU A 114 37.78 15.42 13.86
C GLU A 114 37.94 16.47 12.77
N LYS A 115 37.24 17.60 12.92
CA LYS A 115 37.24 18.69 11.94
C LYS A 115 38.66 19.15 11.60
N GLY A 116 38.99 19.13 10.31
CA GLY A 116 40.29 19.52 9.77
C GLY A 116 41.31 18.38 9.67
N SER A 117 40.93 17.16 10.03
CA SER A 117 41.76 15.96 9.80
C SER A 117 41.54 15.40 8.39
N GLU A 118 42.60 14.87 7.78
CA GLU A 118 42.45 14.00 6.61
C GLU A 118 42.00 12.60 7.04
N GLY A 119 41.38 11.86 6.13
CA GLY A 119 40.91 10.51 6.39
C GLY A 119 40.95 9.64 5.14
N ALA A 120 40.85 8.34 5.36
CA ALA A 120 40.56 7.35 4.33
C ALA A 120 39.17 6.75 4.61
N PHE A 121 38.58 6.10 3.62
CA PHE A 121 37.28 5.46 3.76
C PHE A 121 37.22 4.54 4.99
N ASP A 122 36.21 4.75 5.85
CA ASP A 122 35.88 3.92 7.00
C ASP A 122 34.45 3.35 6.84
N PRO A 123 34.27 2.02 6.82
CA PRO A 123 32.95 1.41 6.58
C PRO A 123 31.99 1.48 7.78
N TYR A 124 32.42 1.97 8.96
CA TYR A 124 31.66 1.88 10.21
C TYR A 124 30.19 2.32 10.08
N PHE A 125 29.95 3.50 9.49
CA PHE A 125 28.59 4.02 9.35
C PHE A 125 27.81 3.36 8.21
N ALA A 126 28.48 2.92 7.14
CA ALA A 126 27.82 2.11 6.12
C ALA A 126 27.29 0.80 6.72
N ASP A 127 28.11 0.10 7.51
CA ASP A 127 27.72 -1.15 8.18
C ASP A 127 26.61 -0.92 9.21
N LYS A 128 26.60 0.22 9.92
CA LYS A 128 25.50 0.59 10.83
C LYS A 128 24.19 0.82 10.08
N LEU A 129 24.20 1.55 8.96
CA LEU A 129 23.01 1.79 8.14
C LEU A 129 22.43 0.49 7.56
N VAL A 130 23.29 -0.46 7.17
CA VAL A 130 22.86 -1.81 6.75
C VAL A 130 22.17 -2.55 7.90
N GLN A 131 22.74 -2.51 9.10
CA GLN A 131 22.14 -3.14 10.30
C GLN A 131 20.78 -2.52 10.66
N VAL A 132 20.63 -1.19 10.54
CA VAL A 132 19.36 -0.49 10.79
C VAL A 132 18.28 -0.96 9.80
N ALA A 133 18.59 -0.99 8.50
CA ALA A 133 17.65 -1.48 7.48
C ALA A 133 17.23 -2.94 7.73
N GLN A 134 18.19 -3.80 8.05
CA GLN A 134 17.93 -5.21 8.36
C GLN A 134 17.08 -5.39 9.63
N TYR A 135 17.36 -4.62 10.69
CA TYR A 135 16.65 -4.74 11.96
C TYR A 135 15.21 -4.25 11.87
N TYR A 136 14.99 -3.07 11.29
CA TYR A 136 13.64 -2.50 11.18
C TYR A 136 12.84 -3.07 10.00
N GLY A 137 13.51 -3.79 9.08
CA GLY A 137 12.87 -4.53 8.01
C GLY A 137 12.41 -3.66 6.85
N PHE A 138 13.21 -2.69 6.41
CA PHE A 138 12.98 -1.89 5.20
C PHE A 138 14.11 -2.12 4.18
N ASP A 139 13.93 -1.68 2.94
CA ASP A 139 14.62 -2.23 1.76
C ASP A 139 15.84 -1.42 1.27
N GLY A 140 16.37 -0.51 2.09
CA GLY A 140 17.58 0.26 1.77
C GLY A 140 17.41 1.76 1.93
N TRP A 141 18.17 2.54 1.16
CA TRP A 141 18.46 3.94 1.49
C TRP A 141 18.34 4.88 0.29
N PHE A 142 17.68 6.01 0.52
CA PHE A 142 17.77 7.20 -0.31
C PHE A 142 18.80 8.15 0.31
N PHE A 143 19.85 8.50 -0.43
CA PHE A 143 20.90 9.42 -0.01
C PHE A 143 20.69 10.80 -0.64
N ASN A 144 20.41 11.79 0.21
CA ASN A 144 20.27 13.19 -0.19
C ASN A 144 21.38 14.04 0.44
N ILE A 145 22.49 14.20 -0.27
CA ILE A 145 23.66 14.94 0.24
C ILE A 145 23.61 16.39 -0.25
N GLU A 146 22.98 17.27 0.53
CA GLU A 146 22.82 18.72 0.24
C GLU A 146 23.85 19.60 0.97
N SER A 147 24.97 19.00 1.40
CA SER A 147 26.13 19.70 1.94
C SER A 147 27.40 19.29 1.17
N PRO A 148 28.33 20.22 0.90
CA PRO A 148 29.54 19.92 0.13
C PRO A 148 30.56 19.08 0.90
N VAL A 149 31.61 18.68 0.19
CA VAL A 149 32.92 18.26 0.74
C VAL A 149 34.00 19.18 0.17
N ASP A 150 35.10 19.41 0.91
CA ASP A 150 36.03 20.50 0.64
C ASP A 150 36.89 20.28 -0.63
N LYS A 151 37.11 19.03 -1.06
CA LYS A 151 37.96 18.71 -2.23
C LYS A 151 37.40 17.57 -3.10
N PRO A 152 37.74 17.53 -4.40
CA PRO A 152 37.37 16.43 -5.31
C PRO A 152 37.76 15.05 -4.79
N ASP A 153 38.91 14.92 -4.12
CA ASP A 153 39.36 13.65 -3.53
C ASP A 153 38.35 13.09 -2.53
N ASP A 154 37.73 13.95 -1.70
CA ASP A 154 36.71 13.51 -0.73
C ASP A 154 35.42 13.10 -1.43
N SER A 155 35.11 13.70 -2.58
CA SER A 155 33.98 13.29 -3.43
C SER A 155 34.22 11.90 -4.02
N HIS A 156 35.46 11.55 -4.36
CA HIS A 156 35.82 10.19 -4.75
C HIS A 156 35.66 9.19 -3.59
N VAL A 157 35.94 9.59 -2.35
CA VAL A 157 35.66 8.75 -1.17
C VAL A 157 34.14 8.58 -0.94
N MET A 158 33.31 9.59 -1.26
CA MET A 158 31.86 9.43 -1.25
C MET A 158 31.38 8.38 -2.26
N ILE A 159 31.98 8.32 -3.45
CA ILE A 159 31.70 7.28 -4.44
C ILE A 159 32.10 5.89 -3.89
N GLU A 160 33.25 5.77 -3.22
CA GLU A 160 33.68 4.53 -2.55
C GLU A 160 32.71 4.10 -1.45
N PHE A 161 32.23 5.04 -0.63
CA PHE A 161 31.19 4.79 0.38
C PHE A 161 29.90 4.25 -0.27
N LEU A 162 29.42 4.89 -1.34
CA LEU A 162 28.20 4.46 -2.04
C LEU A 162 28.35 3.09 -2.69
N GLU A 163 29.51 2.79 -3.29
CA GLU A 163 29.80 1.46 -3.84
C GLU A 163 29.79 0.40 -2.74
N TYR A 164 30.45 0.69 -1.61
CA TYR A 164 30.52 -0.22 -0.47
C TYR A 164 29.13 -0.51 0.12
N ILE A 165 28.34 0.53 0.41
CA ILE A 165 27.02 0.35 1.03
C ILE A 165 26.03 -0.31 0.07
N THR A 166 26.06 0.00 -1.23
CA THR A 166 25.20 -0.65 -2.23
C THR A 166 25.46 -2.16 -2.26
N ARG A 167 26.73 -2.56 -2.32
CA ARG A 167 27.11 -3.97 -2.26
C ARG A 167 26.68 -4.62 -0.94
N LYS A 168 26.94 -3.98 0.21
CA LYS A 168 26.59 -4.53 1.53
C LYS A 168 25.10 -4.63 1.77
N MET A 169 24.30 -3.68 1.28
CA MET A 169 22.86 -3.74 1.32
C MET A 169 22.34 -4.96 0.56
N HIS A 170 22.83 -5.22 -0.66
CA HIS A 170 22.42 -6.40 -1.43
C HIS A 170 22.86 -7.74 -0.80
N GLU A 171 24.04 -7.76 -0.17
CA GLU A 171 24.53 -8.93 0.58
C GLU A 171 23.61 -9.25 1.78
N ALA A 172 23.17 -8.22 2.51
CA ALA A 172 22.32 -8.38 3.69
C ALA A 172 20.84 -8.60 3.35
N LEU A 173 20.34 -7.92 2.31
CA LEU A 173 18.94 -7.89 1.89
C LEU A 173 18.86 -7.99 0.36
N PRO A 174 18.75 -9.21 -0.20
CA PRO A 174 18.65 -9.41 -1.64
C PRO A 174 17.49 -8.62 -2.25
N GLY A 175 17.80 -7.81 -3.26
CA GLY A 175 16.83 -6.95 -3.94
C GLY A 175 16.67 -5.56 -3.31
N SER A 176 17.39 -5.22 -2.24
CA SER A 176 17.45 -3.86 -1.67
C SER A 176 17.78 -2.78 -2.71
N LEU A 177 17.56 -1.51 -2.37
CA LEU A 177 17.91 -0.38 -3.22
C LEU A 177 18.72 0.68 -2.47
N VAL A 178 19.74 1.20 -3.13
CA VAL A 178 20.45 2.43 -2.76
C VAL A 178 20.27 3.46 -3.87
N ILE A 179 19.58 4.56 -3.56
CA ILE A 179 19.24 5.61 -4.53
C ILE A 179 19.96 6.90 -4.17
N TRP A 180 20.64 7.49 -5.15
CA TRP A 180 21.38 8.75 -5.02
C TRP A 180 20.54 9.96 -5.46
N TYR A 181 20.58 11.06 -4.73
CA TYR A 181 20.02 12.34 -5.20
C TYR A 181 21.05 13.15 -5.99
N ASP A 182 20.63 13.77 -7.09
CA ASP A 182 21.45 14.64 -7.94
C ASP A 182 21.78 15.98 -7.26
N SER A 183 22.74 15.98 -6.33
CA SER A 183 23.18 17.17 -5.58
C SER A 183 24.70 17.35 -5.58
N LEU A 184 25.45 16.48 -4.90
CA LEU A 184 26.92 16.53 -4.82
C LEU A 184 27.55 16.07 -6.13
N THR A 185 28.52 16.83 -6.63
CA THR A 185 29.27 16.53 -7.86
C THR A 185 30.64 15.93 -7.56
N THR A 186 31.29 15.38 -8.59
CA THR A 186 32.69 14.92 -8.53
C THR A 186 33.68 16.03 -8.15
N GLU A 187 33.29 17.30 -8.23
CA GLU A 187 34.11 18.42 -7.76
C GLU A 187 34.02 18.66 -6.24
N GLY A 188 33.15 17.92 -5.53
CA GLY A 188 32.87 18.10 -4.10
C GLY A 188 31.85 19.20 -3.78
N LYS A 189 31.26 19.84 -4.81
CA LYS A 189 30.30 20.93 -4.65
C LYS A 189 28.87 20.46 -4.82
N ILE A 190 27.94 21.13 -4.14
CA ILE A 190 26.50 21.03 -4.42
C ILE A 190 26.20 21.81 -5.69
N ASP A 191 25.83 21.09 -6.74
CA ASP A 191 25.44 21.64 -8.05
C ASP A 191 24.50 20.65 -8.76
N TRP A 192 23.20 20.79 -8.50
CA TRP A 192 22.16 19.93 -9.10
C TRP A 192 22.20 20.03 -10.63
N GLN A 193 22.42 18.91 -11.31
CA GLN A 193 22.57 18.90 -12.76
C GLN A 193 21.22 18.83 -13.51
N ASP A 194 20.15 18.50 -12.79
CA ASP A 194 18.79 18.23 -13.26
C ASP A 194 18.70 17.08 -14.28
N ARG A 195 19.80 16.33 -14.45
CA ARG A 195 19.99 15.27 -15.45
C ARG A 195 21.24 14.48 -15.13
N VAL A 196 21.42 13.33 -15.78
CA VAL A 196 22.69 12.60 -15.67
C VAL A 196 23.75 13.26 -16.56
N THR A 197 24.90 13.62 -15.98
CA THR A 197 26.07 14.22 -16.65
C THR A 197 27.36 13.59 -16.14
N ASP A 198 28.50 13.95 -16.74
CA ASP A 198 29.82 13.45 -16.28
C ASP A 198 30.12 13.81 -14.82
N LEU A 199 29.48 14.85 -14.26
CA LEU A 199 29.69 15.31 -12.88
C LEU A 199 28.95 14.51 -11.81
N ASN A 200 27.89 13.77 -12.18
CA ASN A 200 27.11 12.95 -11.24
C ASN A 200 27.01 11.47 -11.65
N LYS A 201 27.38 11.13 -12.89
CA LYS A 201 27.36 9.77 -13.41
C LYS A 201 28.19 8.79 -12.56
N PRO A 202 29.38 9.15 -12.02
CA PRO A 202 30.13 8.22 -11.16
C PRO A 202 29.36 7.76 -9.91
N PHE A 203 28.52 8.62 -9.31
CA PHE A 203 27.66 8.23 -8.19
C PHE A 203 26.52 7.31 -8.64
N PHE A 204 25.93 7.60 -9.81
CA PHE A 204 24.90 6.75 -10.43
C PHE A 204 25.42 5.36 -10.81
N ASP A 205 26.67 5.27 -11.27
CA ASP A 205 27.27 4.01 -11.70
C ASP A 205 27.44 3.02 -10.54
N VAL A 206 27.65 3.51 -9.31
CA VAL A 206 27.87 2.68 -8.10
C VAL A 206 26.64 2.49 -7.22
N THR A 207 25.50 3.10 -7.57
CA THR A 207 24.21 2.98 -6.86
C THR A 207 23.16 2.31 -7.74
N ASP A 208 22.01 1.91 -7.19
CA ASP A 208 20.93 1.25 -7.96
C ASP A 208 20.21 2.20 -8.91
N GLY A 209 20.21 3.50 -8.58
CA GLY A 209 19.68 4.54 -9.44
C GLY A 209 19.87 5.94 -8.90
N ILE A 210 19.52 6.91 -9.73
CA ILE A 210 19.66 8.34 -9.44
C ILE A 210 18.31 9.04 -9.51
N PHE A 211 17.98 9.82 -8.49
CA PHE A 211 16.88 10.76 -8.48
C PHE A 211 17.39 12.12 -8.95
N THR A 212 17.07 12.51 -10.19
CA THR A 212 17.50 13.80 -10.73
C THR A 212 16.68 14.93 -10.12
N ASN A 213 17.30 16.09 -9.90
CA ASN A 213 16.59 17.27 -9.39
C ASN A 213 15.43 17.67 -10.32
N TYR A 214 14.43 18.36 -9.75
CA TYR A 214 13.13 18.59 -10.40
C TYR A 214 13.07 19.86 -11.28
N THR A 215 14.17 20.58 -11.49
CA THR A 215 14.22 21.84 -12.26
C THR A 215 14.63 21.63 -13.74
N TRP A 216 14.40 20.44 -14.26
CA TRP A 216 14.84 20.02 -15.60
C TRP A 216 14.06 20.67 -16.76
N LYS A 217 14.69 20.70 -17.93
CA LYS A 217 14.11 21.16 -19.20
C LYS A 217 13.60 19.99 -20.05
N PRO A 218 12.66 20.20 -20.98
CA PRO A 218 12.06 19.12 -21.78
C PRO A 218 13.03 18.13 -22.43
N SER A 219 14.24 18.56 -22.80
CA SER A 219 15.26 17.72 -23.44
C SER A 219 16.15 16.93 -22.47
N TYR A 220 16.09 17.21 -21.16
CA TYR A 220 16.98 16.62 -20.16
C TYR A 220 16.68 15.15 -19.86
N PRO A 221 15.41 14.68 -19.84
CA PRO A 221 15.11 13.25 -19.74
C PRO A 221 15.74 12.45 -20.89
N ASP A 222 15.62 12.92 -22.14
CA ASP A 222 16.23 12.27 -23.32
C ASP A 222 17.76 12.24 -23.21
N SER A 223 18.37 13.36 -22.79
CA SER A 223 19.81 13.44 -22.54
C SER A 223 20.26 12.46 -21.46
N SER A 224 19.50 12.33 -20.37
CA SER A 224 19.81 11.38 -19.29
C SER A 224 19.68 9.94 -19.76
N ALA A 225 18.65 9.62 -20.54
CA ALA A 225 18.47 8.30 -21.12
C ALA A 225 19.64 7.92 -22.04
N LEU A 226 20.13 8.87 -22.84
CA LEU A 226 21.31 8.68 -23.70
C LEU A 226 22.56 8.36 -22.88
N VAL A 227 22.84 9.15 -21.83
CA VAL A 227 24.02 8.97 -20.96
C VAL A 227 23.93 7.68 -20.14
N ALA A 228 22.75 7.33 -19.64
CA ALA A 228 22.53 6.13 -18.83
C ALA A 228 22.46 4.83 -19.66
N GLY A 229 22.23 4.93 -20.98
CA GLY A 229 22.17 3.79 -21.90
C GLY A 229 21.18 2.71 -21.44
N ASN A 230 21.67 1.49 -21.23
CA ASN A 230 20.85 0.36 -20.77
C ASN A 230 20.27 0.57 -19.37
N ARG A 231 20.84 1.48 -18.57
CA ARG A 231 20.35 1.82 -17.23
C ARG A 231 19.39 3.02 -17.22
N LYS A 232 18.84 3.47 -18.36
CA LYS A 232 17.90 4.61 -18.42
C LYS A 232 16.69 4.51 -17.48
N ARG A 233 16.23 3.29 -17.15
CA ARG A 233 15.14 3.04 -16.18
C ARG A 233 15.57 3.17 -14.70
N ALA A 234 16.87 3.28 -14.43
CA ALA A 234 17.42 3.61 -13.12
C ALA A 234 17.62 5.13 -12.95
N VAL A 235 17.30 5.94 -13.97
CA VAL A 235 17.18 7.39 -13.85
C VAL A 235 15.74 7.72 -13.48
N TYR A 236 15.53 8.22 -12.26
CA TYR A 236 14.25 8.69 -11.76
C TYR A 236 14.18 10.20 -11.92
N THR A 237 13.46 10.68 -12.92
CA THR A 237 13.35 12.11 -13.19
C THR A 237 12.43 12.80 -12.18
N GLY A 238 12.96 13.83 -11.51
CA GLY A 238 12.31 14.74 -10.56
C GLY A 238 10.93 15.27 -10.93
N ILE A 239 9.93 15.13 -10.07
CA ILE A 239 8.69 15.93 -10.17
C ILE A 239 8.34 16.45 -8.78
N ASP A 240 8.52 17.75 -8.54
CA ASP A 240 7.97 18.38 -7.33
C ASP A 240 6.47 18.64 -7.50
N VAL A 241 5.66 17.97 -6.69
CA VAL A 241 4.19 18.07 -6.73
C VAL A 241 3.70 19.44 -6.28
N TRP A 242 4.46 20.16 -5.46
CA TRP A 242 4.08 21.54 -5.07
C TRP A 242 4.24 22.54 -6.23
N GLY A 243 4.98 22.15 -7.28
CA GLY A 243 5.16 22.93 -8.50
C GLY A 243 6.31 23.93 -8.44
N ARG A 244 7.26 23.82 -7.50
CA ARG A 244 8.39 24.74 -7.39
C ARG A 244 9.40 24.44 -8.49
N ASN A 245 9.36 25.22 -9.56
CA ASN A 245 10.19 25.07 -10.77
C ASN A 245 10.05 23.70 -11.48
N SER A 246 9.00 22.94 -11.17
CA SER A 246 8.71 21.64 -11.77
C SER A 246 8.11 21.82 -13.16
N PHE A 247 8.61 21.06 -14.15
CA PHE A 247 8.06 21.09 -15.49
C PHE A 247 6.56 20.72 -15.48
N GLY A 248 5.73 21.51 -16.16
CA GLY A 248 4.28 21.32 -16.15
C GLY A 248 3.56 21.84 -14.89
N GLY A 249 4.28 22.34 -13.89
CA GLY A 249 3.72 23.06 -12.73
C GLY A 249 3.28 22.20 -11.53
N GLY A 250 3.53 20.89 -11.54
CA GLY A 250 3.15 19.98 -10.44
C GLY A 250 1.63 19.84 -10.26
N ARG A 251 1.19 19.58 -9.03
CA ARG A 251 -0.23 19.53 -8.59
C ARG A 251 -1.06 18.58 -9.46
N PHE A 252 -2.28 18.95 -9.84
CA PHE A 252 -3.07 18.17 -10.81
C PHE A 252 -2.54 18.21 -12.25
N SER A 253 -1.41 18.88 -12.50
CA SER A 253 -0.74 18.93 -13.81
C SER A 253 0.49 18.02 -13.91
N VAL A 254 0.74 17.13 -12.93
CA VAL A 254 1.87 16.19 -12.94
C VAL A 254 1.92 15.29 -14.18
N HIS A 255 0.79 15.00 -14.81
CA HIS A 255 0.70 14.21 -16.05
C HIS A 255 1.46 14.86 -17.21
N LYS A 256 1.61 16.20 -17.21
CA LYS A 256 2.39 16.91 -18.24
C LYS A 256 3.87 16.57 -18.16
N ALA A 257 4.43 16.47 -16.96
CA ALA A 257 5.79 15.98 -16.73
C ALA A 257 5.93 14.49 -17.08
N LEU A 258 5.00 13.66 -16.60
CA LEU A 258 4.99 12.23 -16.87
C LEU A 258 4.93 11.92 -18.38
N ARG A 259 4.23 12.73 -19.18
CA ARG A 259 4.19 12.62 -20.64
C ARG A 259 5.57 12.76 -21.28
N VAL A 260 6.40 13.69 -20.79
CA VAL A 260 7.76 13.90 -21.31
C VAL A 260 8.68 12.77 -20.84
N ILE A 261 8.65 12.44 -19.56
CA ILE A 261 9.46 11.37 -18.96
C ILE A 261 9.18 10.02 -19.62
N CYS A 262 7.89 9.70 -19.84
CA CYS A 262 7.48 8.45 -20.48
C CYS A 262 8.02 8.33 -21.92
N ARG A 263 8.05 9.43 -22.69
CA ARG A 263 8.64 9.47 -24.04
C ARG A 263 10.14 9.24 -24.06
N ALA A 264 10.85 9.77 -23.07
CA ALA A 264 12.30 9.59 -22.92
C ALA A 264 12.70 8.21 -22.37
N GLU A 265 11.72 7.41 -21.95
CA GLU A 265 11.93 6.08 -21.37
C GLU A 265 12.80 6.08 -20.10
N THR A 266 12.91 7.21 -19.40
CA THR A 266 13.38 7.22 -18.01
C THR A 266 12.25 6.83 -17.06
N SER A 267 12.59 6.65 -15.79
CA SER A 267 11.62 6.49 -14.71
C SER A 267 11.27 7.87 -14.14
N CYS A 268 10.22 7.97 -13.33
CA CYS A 268 9.90 9.21 -12.60
C CYS A 268 10.11 9.02 -11.11
N ALA A 269 10.42 10.13 -10.42
CA ALA A 269 10.26 10.20 -8.99
C ALA A 269 9.44 11.42 -8.56
N ILE A 270 8.39 11.11 -7.79
CA ILE A 270 7.37 12.07 -7.37
C ILE A 270 7.75 12.55 -5.97
N PHE A 271 8.13 13.81 -5.87
CA PHE A 271 8.52 14.47 -4.63
C PHE A 271 7.32 15.17 -3.98
N ALA A 272 7.16 14.94 -2.68
CA ALA A 272 6.12 15.52 -1.83
C ALA A 272 4.67 15.33 -2.35
N PRO A 273 4.25 14.09 -2.67
CA PRO A 273 2.86 13.80 -3.07
C PRO A 273 1.82 14.07 -1.96
N GLY A 274 2.27 14.24 -0.70
CA GLY A 274 1.43 14.66 0.43
C GLY A 274 0.70 16.00 0.21
N TRP A 275 1.03 16.77 -0.83
CA TRP A 275 0.30 17.96 -1.25
C TRP A 275 -1.23 17.79 -1.32
N CYS A 276 -1.75 16.64 -1.76
CA CYS A 276 -3.20 16.36 -1.82
C CYS A 276 -3.89 16.45 -0.45
N TRP A 277 -3.12 16.20 0.61
CA TRP A 277 -3.54 16.29 2.01
C TRP A 277 -3.14 17.62 2.67
N GLU A 278 -1.87 18.01 2.52
CA GLU A 278 -1.24 19.13 3.24
C GLU A 278 -1.57 20.50 2.64
N GLY A 279 -1.83 20.57 1.34
CA GLY A 279 -2.13 21.81 0.63
C GLY A 279 -3.54 22.34 0.85
N PHE A 280 -4.37 21.67 1.67
CA PHE A 280 -5.80 21.92 1.82
C PHE A 280 -6.24 21.80 3.30
N ASP A 281 -7.51 22.09 3.59
CA ASP A 281 -8.11 21.96 4.93
C ASP A 281 -8.39 20.51 5.37
N ARG A 282 -7.93 19.53 4.57
CA ARG A 282 -8.07 18.07 4.73
C ARG A 282 -9.49 17.52 4.52
N VAL A 283 -10.49 18.35 4.22
CA VAL A 283 -11.84 17.90 3.82
C VAL A 283 -11.80 17.46 2.36
N GLY A 284 -12.44 16.35 2.00
CA GLY A 284 -12.47 15.86 0.61
C GLY A 284 -11.11 15.43 0.04
N TRP A 285 -10.21 14.96 0.91
CA TRP A 285 -8.86 14.55 0.53
C TRP A 285 -8.85 13.28 -0.34
N GLU A 286 -9.82 12.38 -0.15
CA GLU A 286 -9.93 11.13 -0.91
C GLU A 286 -10.21 11.41 -2.39
N GLU A 287 -11.08 12.37 -2.68
CA GLU A 287 -11.38 12.81 -4.04
C GLU A 287 -10.14 13.42 -4.69
N ARG A 288 -9.34 14.20 -3.94
CA ARG A 288 -8.09 14.78 -4.43
C ARG A 288 -7.04 13.72 -4.74
N GLU A 289 -6.83 12.76 -3.83
CA GLU A 289 -5.95 11.60 -4.06
C GLU A 289 -6.41 10.82 -5.31
N ARG A 290 -7.73 10.56 -5.44
CA ARG A 290 -8.29 9.89 -6.61
C ARG A 290 -8.03 10.66 -7.90
N LYS A 291 -8.24 11.98 -7.89
CA LYS A 291 -7.98 12.83 -9.06
C LYS A 291 -6.52 12.80 -9.48
N PHE A 292 -5.63 12.93 -8.50
CA PHE A 292 -4.19 12.95 -8.73
C PHE A 292 -3.67 11.61 -9.27
N TRP A 293 -4.02 10.50 -8.61
CA TRP A 293 -3.46 9.19 -8.93
C TRP A 293 -4.19 8.46 -10.05
N CYS A 294 -5.52 8.51 -10.09
CA CYS A 294 -6.29 7.45 -10.74
C CYS A 294 -7.33 7.94 -11.77
N ASP A 295 -8.01 9.04 -11.52
CA ASP A 295 -9.15 9.47 -12.34
C ASP A 295 -9.21 10.99 -12.49
N PRO A 296 -8.74 11.55 -13.63
CA PRO A 296 -8.72 12.99 -13.83
C PRO A 296 -10.12 13.61 -13.91
N SER A 297 -11.18 12.82 -14.11
CA SER A 297 -12.55 13.32 -14.23
C SER A 297 -13.20 13.71 -12.90
N VAL A 298 -12.61 13.28 -11.77
CA VAL A 298 -13.08 13.64 -10.43
C VAL A 298 -13.10 15.16 -10.26
N VAL A 299 -14.23 15.70 -9.84
CA VAL A 299 -14.42 17.13 -9.59
C VAL A 299 -14.04 17.44 -8.15
N ILE A 300 -13.19 18.45 -7.95
CA ILE A 300 -12.78 18.94 -6.62
C ILE A 300 -13.41 20.32 -6.43
N PRO A 301 -14.48 20.44 -5.63
CA PRO A 301 -15.23 21.69 -5.50
C PRO A 301 -14.38 22.88 -5.04
N ASP A 302 -13.41 22.63 -4.16
CA ASP A 302 -12.58 23.67 -3.52
C ASP A 302 -11.21 23.85 -4.21
N ALA A 303 -11.03 23.35 -5.43
CA ALA A 303 -9.79 23.54 -6.16
C ALA A 303 -9.65 25.02 -6.58
N PRO A 304 -8.50 25.67 -6.33
CA PRO A 304 -8.28 27.05 -6.77
C PRO A 304 -8.50 27.21 -8.27
N GLU A 305 -9.07 28.34 -8.69
CA GLU A 305 -9.30 28.64 -10.11
C GLU A 305 -7.97 28.55 -10.91
N GLY A 306 -8.00 27.87 -12.07
CA GLY A 306 -6.81 27.63 -12.89
C GLY A 306 -5.88 26.52 -12.40
N SER A 307 -6.21 25.80 -11.32
CA SER A 307 -5.43 24.64 -10.85
C SER A 307 -5.60 23.38 -11.71
N VAL A 308 -6.61 23.37 -12.59
CA VAL A 308 -6.93 22.29 -13.52
C VAL A 308 -7.00 22.87 -14.93
N ASP A 309 -6.31 22.22 -15.87
CA ASP A 309 -6.36 22.58 -17.28
C ASP A 309 -7.39 21.71 -17.99
N GLU A 310 -8.60 22.26 -18.19
CA GLU A 310 -9.73 21.54 -18.79
C GLU A 310 -9.45 21.03 -20.22
N ASN A 311 -8.46 21.61 -20.92
CA ASN A 311 -8.09 21.19 -22.28
C ASN A 311 -7.02 20.08 -22.30
N ASP A 312 -6.36 19.82 -21.18
CA ASP A 312 -5.32 18.80 -21.03
C ASP A 312 -5.45 18.10 -19.67
N MET A 313 -6.48 17.24 -19.56
CA MET A 313 -6.75 16.44 -18.38
C MET A 313 -5.93 15.14 -18.36
N GLY A 314 -5.38 14.79 -17.20
CA GLY A 314 -4.68 13.53 -17.00
C GLY A 314 -4.33 13.27 -15.53
N CYS A 315 -3.91 12.05 -15.21
CA CYS A 315 -3.51 11.63 -13.87
C CYS A 315 -2.25 10.76 -13.92
N VAL A 316 -1.71 10.36 -12.76
CA VAL A 316 -0.52 9.50 -12.70
C VAL A 316 -0.75 8.15 -13.40
N ALA A 317 -1.89 7.49 -13.15
CA ALA A 317 -2.25 6.17 -13.68
C ALA A 317 -2.29 6.09 -15.22
N ASP A 318 -2.35 7.21 -15.93
CA ASP A 318 -2.33 7.23 -17.40
C ASP A 318 -0.92 6.94 -17.96
N TYR A 319 0.13 7.13 -17.16
CA TYR A 319 1.54 7.03 -17.58
C TYR A 319 2.31 5.92 -16.88
N ILE A 320 1.74 5.31 -15.83
CA ILE A 320 2.37 4.24 -15.07
C ILE A 320 1.79 2.88 -15.43
N ARG A 321 2.62 1.83 -15.38
CA ARG A 321 2.18 0.47 -15.74
C ARG A 321 1.31 -0.12 -14.63
N LYS A 322 0.17 -0.70 -15.01
CA LYS A 322 -0.63 -1.54 -14.12
C LYS A 322 0.03 -2.89 -13.88
N VAL A 323 0.44 -3.14 -12.65
CA VAL A 323 1.07 -4.39 -12.19
C VAL A 323 0.05 -5.34 -11.56
N SER A 324 0.33 -6.65 -11.59
CA SER A 324 -0.49 -7.63 -10.89
C SER A 324 -0.30 -7.51 -9.38
N CYS A 325 -1.33 -7.83 -8.60
CA CYS A 325 -1.24 -7.93 -7.15
C CYS A 325 -0.11 -8.88 -6.74
N PRO A 326 0.55 -8.64 -5.59
CA PRO A 326 1.55 -9.56 -5.05
C PRO A 326 0.93 -10.91 -4.66
N GLY A 327 1.77 -11.95 -4.68
CA GLY A 327 1.36 -13.34 -4.44
C GLY A 327 1.39 -14.18 -5.72
N GLN A 328 1.75 -15.46 -5.59
CA GLN A 328 1.83 -16.41 -6.72
C GLN A 328 0.90 -17.63 -6.53
N ASP A 329 0.57 -17.95 -5.28
CA ASP A 329 -0.14 -19.16 -4.87
C ASP A 329 -1.35 -18.87 -3.97
N TRP A 330 -1.48 -17.63 -3.48
CA TRP A 330 -2.62 -17.15 -2.73
C TRP A 330 -2.80 -15.63 -2.87
N PHE A 331 -3.97 -15.13 -2.50
CA PHE A 331 -4.35 -13.72 -2.49
C PHE A 331 -5.38 -13.45 -1.38
N TYR A 332 -5.34 -12.25 -0.80
CA TYR A 332 -6.31 -11.82 0.20
C TYR A 332 -6.49 -10.30 0.20
N THR A 333 -7.72 -9.88 0.40
CA THR A 333 -8.10 -8.50 0.70
C THR A 333 -9.40 -8.49 1.51
N ASP A 334 -9.49 -7.60 2.49
CA ASP A 334 -10.72 -7.16 3.15
C ASP A 334 -11.07 -5.71 2.77
N PHE A 335 -10.37 -5.16 1.76
CA PHE A 335 -10.50 -3.79 1.29
C PHE A 335 -10.24 -2.73 2.37
N ASP A 336 -9.64 -3.11 3.49
CA ASP A 336 -9.25 -2.18 4.55
C ASP A 336 -8.20 -1.20 4.02
N ARG A 337 -8.47 0.10 4.20
CA ARG A 337 -7.59 1.19 3.75
C ARG A 337 -6.50 1.54 4.77
N GLY A 338 -6.54 0.94 5.96
CA GLY A 338 -5.66 1.24 7.09
C GLY A 338 -6.18 2.35 8.01
N PHE A 339 -7.44 2.75 7.83
CA PHE A 339 -8.14 3.74 8.65
C PHE A 339 -9.65 3.55 8.52
N GLY A 340 -10.41 4.11 9.46
CA GLY A 340 -11.88 4.12 9.39
C GLY A 340 -12.52 4.98 10.48
N ALA A 341 -13.77 5.35 10.27
CA ALA A 341 -14.60 6.02 11.29
C ALA A 341 -15.19 5.03 12.31
N SER A 342 -15.19 3.75 11.98
CA SER A 342 -15.62 2.62 12.80
C SER A 342 -14.74 1.41 12.53
N TYR A 343 -14.81 0.40 13.39
CA TYR A 343 -14.12 -0.88 13.22
C TYR A 343 -15.11 -2.04 13.32
N TRP A 344 -15.01 -2.96 12.38
CA TRP A 344 -15.87 -4.13 12.27
C TRP A 344 -15.05 -5.43 12.32
N VAL A 345 -15.67 -6.48 12.86
CA VAL A 345 -15.12 -7.84 12.86
C VAL A 345 -16.25 -8.80 12.48
N ASP A 346 -16.06 -9.56 11.41
CA ASP A 346 -17.03 -10.53 10.89
C ASP A 346 -18.45 -9.95 10.66
N GLY A 347 -18.51 -8.70 10.19
CA GLY A 347 -19.75 -7.97 9.94
C GLY A 347 -20.40 -7.36 11.19
N LEU A 348 -19.75 -7.46 12.35
CA LEU A 348 -20.21 -6.86 13.61
C LEU A 348 -19.43 -5.59 13.92
N LEU A 349 -20.14 -4.50 14.18
CA LEU A 349 -19.56 -3.23 14.64
C LEU A 349 -19.01 -3.39 16.06
N VAL A 350 -17.69 -3.33 16.22
CA VAL A 350 -17.02 -3.48 17.52
C VAL A 350 -16.48 -2.17 18.10
N SER A 351 -16.34 -1.14 17.27
CA SER A 351 -15.96 0.22 17.70
C SER A 351 -16.54 1.30 16.79
N THR A 352 -17.04 2.37 17.39
CA THR A 352 -17.48 3.59 16.70
C THR A 352 -16.42 4.70 16.74
N ALA A 353 -15.25 4.43 17.32
CA ALA A 353 -14.15 5.38 17.36
C ALA A 353 -13.41 5.39 16.01
N SER A 354 -13.00 6.59 15.58
CA SER A 354 -12.11 6.72 14.44
C SER A 354 -10.72 6.17 14.76
N TRP A 355 -10.10 5.52 13.78
CA TRP A 355 -8.82 4.85 13.97
C TRP A 355 -7.96 4.94 12.71
N ILE A 356 -6.64 4.86 12.90
CA ILE A 356 -5.64 4.75 11.83
C ILE A 356 -4.60 3.72 12.27
N ASN A 357 -4.38 2.72 11.44
CA ASN A 357 -3.26 1.79 11.56
C ASN A 357 -2.93 1.27 10.15
N HIS A 358 -2.00 1.91 9.46
CA HIS A 358 -1.65 1.54 8.07
C HIS A 358 -1.17 0.10 7.91
N SER A 359 -0.67 -0.55 8.97
CA SER A 359 -0.37 -1.98 8.91
C SER A 359 -1.61 -2.82 8.55
N ARG A 360 -2.83 -2.34 8.81
CA ARG A 360 -4.10 -2.98 8.41
C ARG A 360 -4.42 -2.89 6.94
N GLN A 361 -3.84 -1.96 6.20
CA GLN A 361 -4.18 -1.77 4.79
C GLN A 361 -3.94 -3.07 4.01
N THR A 362 -5.00 -3.64 3.42
CA THR A 362 -4.89 -4.80 2.54
C THR A 362 -4.76 -4.37 1.08
N ILE A 363 -4.72 -5.32 0.15
CA ILE A 363 -4.48 -5.03 -1.26
C ILE A 363 -5.72 -4.29 -1.83
N PRO A 364 -5.60 -3.02 -2.27
CA PRO A 364 -6.71 -2.30 -2.86
C PRO A 364 -6.99 -2.80 -4.29
N PRO A 365 -8.20 -2.57 -4.83
CA PRO A 365 -8.53 -2.91 -6.22
C PRO A 365 -7.50 -2.39 -7.24
N SER A 366 -7.16 -3.22 -8.23
CA SER A 366 -6.19 -2.88 -9.29
C SER A 366 -6.78 -2.01 -10.40
N TYR A 367 -8.10 -2.00 -10.52
CA TYR A 367 -8.84 -1.34 -11.59
C TYR A 367 -9.57 -0.10 -11.09
N ARG A 368 -9.83 0.83 -12.01
CA ARG A 368 -10.55 2.07 -11.74
C ARG A 368 -12.03 1.76 -11.52
N THR A 369 -12.72 2.65 -10.81
CA THR A 369 -14.14 2.51 -10.46
C THR A 369 -15.09 2.46 -11.66
N ASP A 370 -14.62 2.90 -12.83
CA ASP A 370 -15.33 2.82 -14.11
C ASP A 370 -15.15 1.49 -14.87
N SER A 371 -14.34 0.56 -14.33
CA SER A 371 -14.07 -0.75 -14.94
C SER A 371 -15.23 -1.73 -14.72
N VAL A 372 -16.39 -1.33 -15.23
CA VAL A 372 -17.69 -1.99 -15.06
C VAL A 372 -18.31 -2.25 -16.43
N TYR A 373 -18.81 -3.47 -16.63
CA TYR A 373 -19.16 -3.96 -17.95
C TYR A 373 -20.57 -4.58 -17.99
N PRO A 374 -21.45 -4.11 -18.88
CA PRO A 374 -22.77 -4.70 -19.03
C PRO A 374 -22.70 -6.02 -19.80
N ILE A 375 -23.32 -7.06 -19.25
CA ILE A 375 -23.40 -8.40 -19.83
C ILE A 375 -24.82 -8.96 -19.74
N ALA A 376 -25.07 -10.06 -20.45
CA ALA A 376 -26.21 -10.91 -20.21
C ALA A 376 -25.76 -12.36 -20.05
N LEU A 377 -26.33 -13.03 -19.06
CA LEU A 377 -26.12 -14.45 -18.80
C LEU A 377 -27.18 -15.24 -19.56
N ASN A 378 -26.77 -16.07 -20.53
CA ASN A 378 -27.67 -16.97 -21.22
C ASN A 378 -27.87 -18.24 -20.38
N LEU A 379 -29.09 -18.43 -19.87
CA LEU A 379 -29.44 -19.53 -18.97
C LEU A 379 -29.44 -20.89 -19.66
N ARG A 380 -29.75 -20.93 -20.97
CA ARG A 380 -29.88 -22.16 -21.75
C ARG A 380 -28.51 -22.68 -22.20
N SER A 381 -27.71 -21.83 -22.83
CA SER A 381 -26.40 -22.20 -23.37
C SER A 381 -25.28 -22.09 -22.32
N ARG A 382 -25.58 -21.50 -21.15
CA ARG A 382 -24.59 -21.22 -20.09
C ARG A 382 -23.41 -20.40 -20.64
N THR A 383 -23.71 -19.38 -21.44
CA THR A 383 -22.72 -18.45 -21.97
C THR A 383 -22.92 -17.02 -21.46
N ILE A 384 -21.87 -16.22 -21.59
CA ILE A 384 -21.88 -14.79 -21.30
C ILE A 384 -21.87 -14.06 -22.64
N VAL A 385 -22.81 -13.16 -22.87
CA VAL A 385 -22.83 -12.30 -24.06
C VAL A 385 -22.76 -10.84 -23.64
N GLN A 386 -22.22 -9.98 -24.51
CA GLN A 386 -22.22 -8.54 -24.26
C GLN A 386 -23.66 -8.02 -24.34
N HIS A 387 -24.09 -7.25 -23.35
CA HIS A 387 -25.41 -6.62 -23.38
C HIS A 387 -25.29 -5.22 -23.99
N PRO A 388 -25.91 -4.94 -25.14
CA PRO A 388 -25.59 -3.77 -25.95
C PRO A 388 -25.94 -2.44 -25.30
N ASN A 389 -26.89 -2.39 -24.35
CA ASN A 389 -27.19 -1.19 -23.58
C ASN A 389 -28.22 -1.52 -22.48
N PRO A 390 -27.83 -1.82 -21.23
CA PRO A 390 -28.85 -1.88 -20.19
C PRO A 390 -29.38 -0.45 -19.96
N ALA A 391 -30.68 -0.27 -19.77
CA ALA A 391 -31.28 1.01 -19.35
C ALA A 391 -30.86 1.42 -17.92
N THR A 392 -29.83 0.76 -17.39
CA THR A 392 -29.28 0.88 -16.05
C THR A 392 -27.82 1.34 -16.15
N SER A 393 -27.26 1.84 -15.06
CA SER A 393 -25.83 2.07 -14.90
C SER A 393 -25.34 1.43 -13.62
N ALA A 394 -24.05 1.16 -13.53
CA ALA A 394 -23.46 0.58 -12.33
C ALA A 394 -22.13 1.26 -12.00
N THR A 395 -21.90 1.49 -10.71
CA THR A 395 -20.70 2.08 -10.14
C THR A 395 -20.30 1.30 -8.89
N TRP A 396 -19.04 1.43 -8.49
CA TRP A 396 -18.55 0.89 -7.24
C TRP A 396 -17.52 1.83 -6.63
N ASP A 397 -17.38 1.76 -5.31
CA ASP A 397 -16.32 2.47 -4.61
C ASP A 397 -15.92 1.75 -3.32
N VAL A 398 -14.76 2.09 -2.75
CA VAL A 398 -14.36 1.62 -1.42
C VAL A 398 -14.89 2.60 -0.37
N CYS A 399 -15.80 2.14 0.48
CA CYS A 399 -16.52 2.95 1.47
C CYS A 399 -16.39 2.37 2.89
N GLY A 400 -16.62 3.20 3.91
CA GLY A 400 -16.42 2.85 5.33
C GLY A 400 -17.69 2.85 6.19
N ASP A 401 -18.86 2.86 5.55
CA ASP A 401 -20.18 2.85 6.18
C ASP A 401 -20.62 1.46 6.62
N VAL A 402 -20.53 0.47 5.72
CA VAL A 402 -20.85 -0.93 5.99
C VAL A 402 -19.68 -1.81 5.60
N THR A 403 -19.15 -2.57 6.56
CA THR A 403 -17.91 -3.32 6.35
C THR A 403 -17.97 -4.69 7.03
N TYR A 404 -17.20 -5.65 6.50
CA TYR A 404 -17.12 -6.98 7.10
C TYR A 404 -16.01 -7.03 8.15
N THR A 405 -14.80 -6.61 7.77
CA THR A 405 -13.64 -6.59 8.68
C THR A 405 -12.85 -5.31 8.47
N GLY A 406 -12.47 -4.64 9.55
CA GLY A 406 -11.72 -3.39 9.47
C GLY A 406 -12.60 -2.15 9.32
N GLY A 407 -12.21 -1.24 8.43
CA GLY A 407 -12.80 0.10 8.29
C GLY A 407 -13.36 0.41 6.90
N SER A 408 -13.32 -0.54 5.97
CA SER A 408 -13.91 -0.35 4.64
C SER A 408 -14.31 -1.65 3.94
N SER A 409 -15.19 -1.53 2.95
CA SER A 409 -15.59 -2.57 2.00
C SER A 409 -15.76 -1.97 0.60
N VAL A 410 -16.01 -2.78 -0.43
CA VAL A 410 -16.45 -2.27 -1.73
C VAL A 410 -17.97 -2.16 -1.75
N GLY A 411 -18.50 -0.94 -1.79
CA GLY A 411 -19.91 -0.66 -2.04
C GLY A 411 -20.20 -0.65 -3.54
N ILE A 412 -21.30 -1.29 -3.95
CA ILE A 412 -21.75 -1.37 -5.33
C ILE A 412 -23.12 -0.71 -5.45
N GLN A 413 -23.28 0.12 -6.48
CA GLN A 413 -24.55 0.75 -6.81
C GLN A 413 -24.95 0.38 -8.24
N VAL A 414 -26.18 -0.12 -8.41
CA VAL A 414 -26.79 -0.40 -9.71
C VAL A 414 -28.07 0.43 -9.80
N LEU A 415 -28.16 1.33 -10.78
CA LEU A 415 -29.25 2.29 -10.96
C LEU A 415 -30.01 2.03 -12.25
N GLY A 416 -31.34 2.07 -12.22
CA GLY A 416 -32.19 2.05 -13.41
C GLY A 416 -33.34 1.05 -13.32
N ASP A 417 -34.33 1.19 -14.21
CA ASP A 417 -35.56 0.42 -14.14
C ASP A 417 -35.38 -0.95 -14.83
N ALA A 418 -35.08 -1.97 -14.03
CA ALA A 418 -34.95 -3.35 -14.49
C ALA A 418 -36.30 -4.02 -14.82
N ASN A 419 -37.38 -3.24 -14.91
CA ASN A 419 -38.65 -3.66 -15.51
C ASN A 419 -38.54 -3.84 -17.05
N GLY A 420 -37.42 -3.43 -17.66
CA GLY A 420 -37.12 -3.66 -19.07
C GLY A 420 -36.66 -5.09 -19.36
N GLN A 421 -37.61 -5.98 -19.66
CA GLN A 421 -37.44 -7.28 -20.31
C GLN A 421 -36.43 -8.26 -19.65
N ILE A 422 -36.83 -8.92 -18.56
CA ILE A 422 -36.35 -10.29 -18.32
C ILE A 422 -36.88 -11.12 -19.51
N HIS A 423 -36.00 -11.49 -20.44
CA HIS A 423 -36.31 -12.55 -21.40
C HIS A 423 -36.05 -13.88 -20.70
N ASP A 424 -36.92 -14.87 -20.91
CA ASP A 424 -36.80 -16.21 -20.28
C ASP A 424 -35.42 -16.88 -20.46
N GLU A 425 -34.63 -16.43 -21.45
CA GLU A 425 -33.31 -17.00 -21.77
C GLU A 425 -32.12 -16.15 -21.30
N PHE A 426 -32.27 -14.83 -21.13
CA PHE A 426 -31.15 -13.91 -20.86
C PHE A 426 -31.42 -13.06 -19.62
N ILE A 427 -30.50 -13.12 -18.66
CA ILE A 427 -30.54 -12.26 -17.46
C ILE A 427 -29.47 -11.16 -17.60
N PRO A 428 -29.87 -9.88 -17.66
CA PRO A 428 -28.93 -8.77 -17.67
C PRO A 428 -28.16 -8.68 -16.34
N ALA A 429 -26.86 -8.42 -16.42
CA ALA A 429 -25.96 -8.32 -15.27
C ALA A 429 -24.79 -7.36 -15.54
N TRP A 430 -24.04 -7.05 -14.49
CA TRP A 430 -22.88 -6.17 -14.51
C TRP A 430 -21.65 -6.91 -13.99
N MET A 431 -20.56 -6.92 -14.75
CA MET A 431 -19.26 -7.41 -14.31
C MET A 431 -18.40 -6.25 -13.81
N PHE A 432 -18.03 -6.30 -12.55
CA PHE A 432 -17.13 -5.37 -11.88
C PHE A 432 -15.73 -5.96 -11.85
N ARG A 433 -14.77 -5.33 -12.52
CA ARG A 433 -13.39 -5.79 -12.58
C ARG A 433 -12.60 -5.19 -11.42
N LEU A 434 -12.14 -6.03 -10.51
CA LEU A 434 -11.52 -5.57 -9.26
C LEU A 434 -10.00 -5.80 -9.23
N PHE A 435 -9.53 -7.00 -9.53
CA PHE A 435 -8.10 -7.35 -9.34
C PHE A 435 -7.43 -7.91 -10.57
N LYS A 436 -6.20 -7.44 -10.83
CA LYS A 436 -5.25 -8.02 -11.79
C LYS A 436 -4.34 -8.96 -11.02
N LEU A 437 -4.32 -10.23 -11.41
CA LEU A 437 -3.64 -11.31 -10.71
C LEU A 437 -2.60 -11.99 -11.60
N GLY A 438 -1.87 -12.92 -11.01
CA GLY A 438 -0.95 -13.83 -11.68
C GLY A 438 -0.72 -15.06 -10.81
N ILE A 439 -1.83 -15.69 -10.40
CA ILE A 439 -1.83 -16.80 -9.43
C ILE A 439 -1.88 -18.12 -10.19
N GLU A 440 -1.00 -19.04 -9.86
CA GLU A 440 -0.96 -20.36 -10.47
C GLU A 440 -2.19 -21.16 -10.06
N VAL A 441 -2.89 -21.76 -11.03
CA VAL A 441 -4.05 -22.59 -10.75
C VAL A 441 -3.59 -23.92 -10.16
N ARG A 442 -4.03 -24.22 -8.93
CA ARG A 442 -3.96 -25.57 -8.36
C ARG A 442 -5.35 -26.10 -8.05
N ARG A 443 -5.54 -27.40 -8.25
CA ARG A 443 -6.85 -28.07 -8.14
C ARG A 443 -7.43 -28.06 -6.72
N ASP A 444 -6.56 -27.96 -5.72
CA ASP A 444 -6.90 -27.93 -4.31
C ASP A 444 -7.20 -26.50 -3.79
N MET A 445 -7.13 -25.49 -4.65
CA MET A 445 -7.41 -24.12 -4.26
C MET A 445 -8.89 -23.78 -4.31
N ARG A 446 -9.25 -22.74 -3.57
CA ARG A 446 -10.58 -22.15 -3.53
C ARG A 446 -10.50 -20.63 -3.68
N ILE A 447 -11.50 -20.06 -4.35
CA ILE A 447 -11.72 -18.63 -4.48
C ILE A 447 -12.97 -18.29 -3.69
N GLU A 448 -12.90 -17.31 -2.80
CA GLU A 448 -14.03 -16.88 -2.00
C GLU A 448 -14.19 -15.37 -2.00
N ALA A 449 -15.43 -14.92 -1.90
CA ALA A 449 -15.78 -13.53 -1.65
C ALA A 449 -16.88 -13.47 -0.59
N VAL A 450 -16.73 -12.59 0.40
CA VAL A 450 -17.77 -12.30 1.37
C VAL A 450 -18.59 -11.13 0.84
N CYS A 451 -19.90 -11.33 0.63
CA CYS A 451 -20.80 -10.38 -0.01
C CYS A 451 -22.04 -10.11 0.84
N LEU A 452 -22.56 -8.89 0.76
CA LEU A 452 -23.82 -8.46 1.35
C LEU A 452 -24.78 -8.05 0.22
N GLY A 453 -26.00 -8.57 0.27
CA GLY A 453 -27.07 -8.23 -0.67
C GLY A 453 -27.26 -9.23 -1.84
N PRO A 454 -28.42 -9.21 -2.51
CA PRO A 454 -28.86 -10.27 -3.42
C PRO A 454 -28.21 -10.19 -4.81
N GLY A 455 -28.32 -11.27 -5.59
CA GLY A 455 -27.99 -11.31 -7.02
C GLY A 455 -26.49 -11.16 -7.30
N MET A 456 -25.63 -11.56 -6.37
CA MET A 456 -24.18 -11.41 -6.47
C MET A 456 -23.49 -12.73 -6.81
N GLY A 457 -22.36 -12.63 -7.49
CA GLY A 457 -21.51 -13.76 -7.85
C GLY A 457 -20.05 -13.35 -8.05
N ILE A 458 -19.18 -14.34 -8.26
CA ILE A 458 -17.76 -14.16 -8.57
C ILE A 458 -17.57 -14.40 -10.07
N TRP A 459 -16.75 -13.58 -10.72
CA TRP A 459 -16.23 -13.90 -12.05
C TRP A 459 -14.70 -13.96 -12.05
N ILE A 460 -14.17 -14.89 -12.84
CA ILE A 460 -12.75 -15.23 -12.90
C ILE A 460 -12.34 -15.26 -14.37
N ARG A 461 -11.17 -14.68 -14.69
CA ARG A 461 -10.55 -14.82 -16.01
C ARG A 461 -9.21 -15.52 -15.90
N THR A 462 -8.97 -16.44 -16.82
CA THR A 462 -7.75 -17.24 -16.93
C THR A 462 -6.88 -16.80 -18.10
N ASP A 463 -5.64 -17.29 -18.15
CA ASP A 463 -4.64 -16.90 -19.15
C ASP A 463 -4.93 -17.37 -20.57
N ASP A 464 -5.68 -18.45 -20.73
CA ASP A 464 -6.23 -18.95 -22.00
C ASP A 464 -7.43 -18.13 -22.51
N GLY A 465 -7.87 -17.11 -21.77
CA GLY A 465 -8.96 -16.22 -22.13
C GLY A 465 -10.34 -16.70 -21.69
N HIS A 466 -10.44 -17.87 -21.03
CA HIS A 466 -11.72 -18.30 -20.47
C HIS A 466 -12.17 -17.36 -19.34
N VAL A 467 -13.48 -17.11 -19.32
CA VAL A 467 -14.16 -16.36 -18.26
C VAL A 467 -15.16 -17.31 -17.63
N LYS A 468 -15.13 -17.41 -16.31
CA LYS A 468 -16.07 -18.21 -15.52
C LYS A 468 -16.84 -17.31 -14.58
N VAL A 469 -18.16 -17.44 -14.56
CA VAL A 469 -19.06 -16.78 -13.60
C VAL A 469 -19.70 -17.83 -12.69
N VAL A 470 -19.73 -17.57 -11.39
CA VAL A 470 -20.44 -18.38 -10.39
C VAL A 470 -21.31 -17.46 -9.54
N MET A 471 -22.62 -17.67 -9.61
CA MET A 471 -23.61 -16.92 -8.83
C MET A 471 -23.84 -17.60 -7.47
N SER A 472 -24.22 -16.81 -6.47
CA SER A 472 -24.69 -17.32 -5.17
C SER A 472 -26.20 -17.35 -5.11
N ASP A 473 -26.73 -18.21 -4.24
CA ASP A 473 -28.10 -18.07 -3.77
C ASP A 473 -28.24 -16.79 -2.93
N ASP A 474 -29.47 -16.28 -2.87
CA ASP A 474 -29.82 -15.08 -2.11
C ASP A 474 -30.10 -15.45 -0.66
N GLU A 475 -29.27 -14.93 0.26
CA GLU A 475 -29.43 -15.07 1.71
C GLU A 475 -29.37 -13.69 2.36
N GLU A 476 -30.01 -13.54 3.52
CA GLU A 476 -29.95 -12.32 4.32
C GLU A 476 -28.57 -12.18 5.00
N GLY A 477 -28.01 -10.96 4.97
CA GLY A 477 -26.74 -10.64 5.63
C GLY A 477 -25.49 -10.97 4.81
N TRP A 478 -24.34 -10.94 5.51
CA TRP A 478 -23.04 -11.29 4.93
C TRP A 478 -22.96 -12.79 4.67
N ARG A 479 -22.62 -13.17 3.43
CA ARG A 479 -22.46 -14.57 3.02
C ARG A 479 -21.20 -14.78 2.21
N THR A 480 -20.67 -16.00 2.24
CA THR A 480 -19.47 -16.38 1.49
C THR A 480 -19.86 -17.07 0.19
N ILE A 481 -19.51 -16.48 -0.94
CA ILE A 481 -19.58 -17.09 -2.26
C ILE A 481 -18.26 -17.83 -2.50
N GLY A 482 -18.31 -19.11 -2.88
CA GLY A 482 -17.11 -19.95 -3.05
C GLY A 482 -17.04 -20.65 -4.40
N VAL A 483 -15.83 -20.77 -4.95
CA VAL A 483 -15.53 -21.49 -6.19
C VAL A 483 -14.31 -22.39 -5.98
N ASP A 484 -14.48 -23.70 -6.19
CA ASP A 484 -13.37 -24.65 -6.14
C ASP A 484 -12.59 -24.61 -7.47
N CYS A 485 -11.26 -24.40 -7.41
CA CYS A 485 -10.40 -24.22 -8.58
C CYS A 485 -10.24 -25.47 -9.45
N GLN A 486 -10.77 -26.64 -9.05
CA GLN A 486 -10.85 -27.83 -9.90
C GLN A 486 -11.50 -27.52 -11.25
N VAL A 487 -12.46 -26.60 -11.27
CA VAL A 487 -13.18 -26.16 -12.46
C VAL A 487 -12.35 -25.30 -13.42
N LEU A 488 -11.16 -24.85 -13.00
CA LEU A 488 -10.21 -24.05 -13.78
C LEU A 488 -8.98 -24.89 -14.18
N SER A 489 -8.99 -26.19 -13.93
CA SER A 489 -7.80 -27.05 -13.98
C SER A 489 -7.15 -27.24 -15.36
N SER A 490 -7.80 -26.78 -16.44
CA SER A 490 -7.22 -26.71 -17.79
C SER A 490 -6.34 -25.47 -18.00
N SER A 491 -6.55 -24.43 -17.19
CA SER A 491 -5.83 -23.16 -17.28
C SER A 491 -4.62 -23.15 -16.36
N LYS A 492 -3.62 -22.35 -16.69
CA LYS A 492 -2.38 -22.27 -15.90
C LYS A 492 -2.44 -21.16 -14.86
N TRP A 493 -3.06 -20.03 -15.19
CA TRP A 493 -3.06 -18.85 -14.32
C TRP A 493 -4.44 -18.23 -14.19
N ILE A 494 -4.80 -17.82 -12.96
CA ILE A 494 -5.84 -16.83 -12.70
C ILE A 494 -5.22 -15.46 -12.96
N VAL A 495 -5.75 -14.74 -13.95
CA VAL A 495 -5.23 -13.42 -14.35
C VAL A 495 -6.11 -12.28 -13.86
N GLU A 496 -7.39 -12.51 -13.61
CA GLU A 496 -8.30 -11.52 -13.02
C GLU A 496 -9.41 -12.16 -12.22
N VAL A 497 -9.90 -11.41 -11.24
CA VAL A 497 -11.11 -11.74 -10.49
C VAL A 497 -11.91 -10.46 -10.21
N GLY A 498 -13.21 -10.63 -10.10
CA GLY A 498 -14.13 -9.56 -9.73
C GLY A 498 -15.51 -10.11 -9.34
N ILE A 499 -16.48 -9.20 -9.28
CA ILE A 499 -17.85 -9.51 -8.85
C ILE A 499 -18.81 -9.30 -10.01
N VAL A 500 -19.83 -10.14 -10.09
CA VAL A 500 -20.97 -9.96 -10.99
C VAL A 500 -22.22 -9.66 -10.17
N VAL A 501 -23.05 -8.74 -10.64
CA VAL A 501 -24.33 -8.38 -9.99
C VAL A 501 -25.44 -8.39 -11.03
N LEU A 502 -26.55 -9.04 -10.73
CA LEU A 502 -27.74 -9.03 -11.59
C LEU A 502 -28.35 -7.63 -11.67
N ALA A 503 -28.76 -7.21 -12.86
CA ALA A 503 -29.38 -5.89 -13.04
C ALA A 503 -30.83 -5.84 -12.53
N CYS A 504 -31.52 -6.99 -12.43
CA CYS A 504 -32.90 -7.08 -11.97
C CYS A 504 -32.98 -7.71 -10.56
N GLN A 505 -33.44 -6.92 -9.59
CA GLN A 505 -33.50 -7.29 -8.16
C GLN A 505 -34.84 -7.92 -7.75
N SER A 506 -35.84 -7.99 -8.64
CA SER A 506 -37.22 -8.29 -8.30
C SER A 506 -37.64 -9.77 -8.38
N SER A 507 -36.71 -10.73 -8.49
CA SER A 507 -37.06 -12.15 -8.30
C SER A 507 -35.93 -13.01 -7.69
N PRO A 508 -35.71 -12.92 -6.37
CA PRO A 508 -34.79 -13.80 -5.63
C PRO A 508 -35.12 -15.30 -5.82
N SER A 509 -36.39 -15.63 -6.02
CA SER A 509 -36.87 -17.00 -6.23
C SER A 509 -36.58 -17.57 -7.62
N TYR A 510 -36.39 -16.73 -8.64
CA TYR A 510 -35.99 -17.18 -9.98
C TYR A 510 -34.47 -17.40 -10.07
N ALA A 511 -33.67 -16.63 -9.34
CA ALA A 511 -32.23 -16.82 -9.29
C ALA A 511 -31.86 -18.12 -8.53
N SER A 512 -32.44 -18.35 -7.34
CA SER A 512 -32.19 -19.56 -6.54
C SER A 512 -32.56 -20.87 -7.26
N SER A 513 -33.58 -20.87 -8.11
CA SER A 513 -34.00 -22.08 -8.85
C SER A 513 -33.19 -22.37 -10.12
N VAL A 514 -32.41 -21.40 -10.63
CA VAL A 514 -31.67 -21.51 -11.90
C VAL A 514 -30.15 -21.61 -11.70
N PHE A 515 -29.62 -21.06 -10.60
CA PHE A 515 -28.20 -20.83 -10.42
C PHE A 515 -27.46 -21.81 -9.50
N SER A 516 -28.14 -22.74 -8.82
CA SER A 516 -27.50 -23.76 -7.99
C SER A 516 -26.38 -24.46 -8.80
N SER A 517 -25.11 -24.17 -8.49
CA SER A 517 -23.88 -24.71 -9.11
C SER A 517 -23.58 -24.39 -10.59
N SER A 518 -24.18 -23.35 -11.18
CA SER A 518 -23.99 -23.08 -12.63
C SER A 518 -22.79 -22.19 -12.96
N SER A 519 -22.05 -22.55 -14.03
CA SER A 519 -20.94 -21.75 -14.55
C SER A 519 -21.15 -21.33 -16.00
N PHE A 520 -20.81 -20.08 -16.33
CA PHE A 520 -20.95 -19.51 -17.68
C PHE A 520 -19.60 -19.29 -18.36
N SER A 521 -19.53 -19.41 -19.69
CA SER A 521 -18.31 -19.20 -20.50
C SER A 521 -18.51 -18.18 -21.64
N TYR A 522 -17.46 -17.41 -21.98
CA TYR A 522 -17.51 -16.34 -22.99
C TYR A 522 -17.05 -16.82 -24.38
N ASP A 523 -17.76 -16.43 -25.45
CA ASP A 523 -17.27 -16.51 -26.83
C ASP A 523 -16.85 -15.11 -27.32
N GLY A 524 -15.70 -15.02 -28.00
CA GLY A 524 -15.02 -13.74 -28.21
C GLY A 524 -15.67 -12.85 -29.27
N SER A 525 -15.80 -11.55 -28.96
CA SER A 525 -15.19 -10.42 -29.69
C SER A 525 -16.05 -9.13 -29.65
N SER A 526 -15.75 -8.17 -28.76
CA SER A 526 -16.03 -6.74 -28.97
C SER A 526 -15.61 -5.84 -27.80
N LYS A 527 -15.39 -4.56 -28.11
CA LYS A 527 -15.01 -3.48 -27.16
C LYS A 527 -16.21 -3.06 -26.29
N LEU A 528 -15.91 -2.79 -25.03
CA LEU A 528 -16.86 -2.46 -23.97
C LEU A 528 -17.11 -0.95 -23.87
N ALA A 529 -18.35 -0.55 -23.64
CA ALA A 529 -18.77 0.85 -23.52
C ALA A 529 -19.18 1.18 -22.08
N THR A 530 -18.82 2.38 -21.62
CA THR A 530 -19.17 2.96 -20.31
C THR A 530 -20.15 4.11 -20.50
N LYS A 531 -21.29 4.09 -19.78
CA LYS A 531 -22.15 5.28 -19.66
C LYS A 531 -22.90 5.27 -18.31
N LEU A 532 -22.90 6.42 -17.64
CA LEU A 532 -23.59 6.66 -16.36
C LEU A 532 -25.02 7.18 -16.59
N GLY A 533 -25.96 6.73 -15.75
CA GLY A 533 -27.33 7.24 -15.64
C GLY A 533 -27.73 7.40 -14.16
N THR A 534 -28.74 8.21 -13.88
CA THR A 534 -29.18 8.54 -12.51
C THR A 534 -30.59 8.02 -12.25
N SER A 535 -30.80 7.18 -11.22
CA SER A 535 -32.11 6.75 -10.70
C SER A 535 -31.95 6.18 -9.26
N THR A 536 -33.02 6.04 -8.48
CA THR A 536 -33.02 6.04 -6.99
C THR A 536 -33.66 4.80 -6.33
N SER A 537 -33.25 3.57 -6.67
CA SER A 537 -33.50 2.40 -5.81
C SER A 537 -32.21 1.63 -5.60
N CYS A 538 -31.53 1.89 -4.48
CA CYS A 538 -30.26 1.26 -4.15
C CYS A 538 -30.51 0.15 -3.13
N THR A 539 -30.52 -1.10 -3.56
CA THR A 539 -30.24 -2.20 -2.62
C THR A 539 -28.79 -2.04 -2.15
N GLU A 540 -28.57 -2.24 -0.85
CA GLU A 540 -27.25 -2.19 -0.25
C GLU A 540 -26.46 -3.44 -0.69
N LEU A 541 -25.43 -3.23 -1.52
CA LEU A 541 -24.59 -4.28 -2.10
C LEU A 541 -23.14 -4.04 -1.71
N HIS A 542 -22.52 -4.97 -0.99
CA HIS A 542 -21.13 -4.82 -0.57
C HIS A 542 -20.30 -6.09 -0.79
N VAL A 543 -19.00 -5.90 -0.99
CA VAL A 543 -17.98 -6.95 -0.99
C VAL A 543 -17.05 -6.67 0.18
N GLY A 544 -17.12 -7.53 1.20
CA GLY A 544 -16.40 -7.36 2.46
C GLY A 544 -15.01 -7.98 2.47
N SER A 545 -14.79 -9.03 1.68
CA SER A 545 -13.45 -9.59 1.45
C SER A 545 -13.41 -10.45 0.19
N MET A 546 -12.20 -10.68 -0.32
CA MET A 546 -11.93 -11.67 -1.37
C MET A 546 -10.63 -12.41 -1.07
N ARG A 547 -10.61 -13.72 -1.32
CA ARG A 547 -9.43 -14.56 -1.10
C ARG A 547 -9.29 -15.69 -2.11
N ILE A 548 -8.05 -16.07 -2.35
CA ILE A 548 -7.67 -17.23 -3.17
C ILE A 548 -6.63 -17.98 -2.35
N TYR A 549 -6.87 -19.24 -2.02
CA TYR A 549 -6.03 -19.98 -1.07
C TYR A 549 -6.21 -21.49 -1.20
N THR A 550 -5.29 -22.26 -0.60
CA THR A 550 -5.49 -23.69 -0.38
C THR A 550 -6.12 -23.90 1.00
N PRO A 551 -7.31 -24.50 1.10
CA PRO A 551 -7.90 -24.86 2.38
C PRO A 551 -6.96 -25.76 3.18
N CYS A 552 -6.85 -25.48 4.48
CA CYS A 552 -6.12 -26.30 5.43
C CYS A 552 -6.90 -26.38 6.73
N THR A 553 -6.65 -27.41 7.52
CA THR A 553 -7.27 -27.57 8.85
C THR A 553 -6.88 -26.39 9.73
N ILE A 554 -7.87 -25.79 10.38
CA ILE A 554 -7.65 -24.77 11.40
C ILE A 554 -7.19 -25.51 12.67
N PRO A 555 -6.10 -25.08 13.33
CA PRO A 555 -5.64 -25.72 14.55
C PRO A 555 -6.70 -25.61 15.66
N ASP A 556 -6.70 -26.59 16.56
CA ASP A 556 -7.44 -26.47 17.81
C ASP A 556 -6.87 -25.29 18.61
N LEU A 557 -7.76 -24.41 19.07
CA LEU A 557 -7.40 -23.18 19.78
C LEU A 557 -7.39 -23.39 21.31
N ASP A 558 -7.73 -24.58 21.79
CA ASP A 558 -7.72 -24.94 23.20
C ASP A 558 -6.29 -25.05 23.77
N GLY A 559 -6.11 -24.65 25.03
CA GLY A 559 -4.81 -24.72 25.71
C GLY A 559 -3.77 -23.68 25.26
N ALA A 560 -4.24 -22.58 24.66
CA ALA A 560 -3.41 -21.48 24.16
C ALA A 560 -2.36 -20.97 25.17
N PRO A 561 -1.13 -20.65 24.71
CA PRO A 561 -0.10 -20.00 25.53
C PRO A 561 -0.64 -18.74 26.22
N GLN A 562 -0.24 -18.54 27.47
CA GLN A 562 -0.67 -17.39 28.25
C GLN A 562 0.05 -16.11 27.80
N ILE A 563 -0.69 -14.99 27.84
CA ILE A 563 -0.14 -13.64 27.69
C ILE A 563 0.64 -13.28 28.94
N THR A 564 1.82 -12.72 28.76
CA THR A 564 2.64 -12.14 29.84
C THR A 564 2.56 -10.61 29.79
N PHE A 565 2.92 -9.96 30.89
CA PHE A 565 2.79 -8.51 31.04
C PHE A 565 4.11 -7.91 31.51
N GLN A 566 4.51 -6.79 30.89
CA GLN A 566 5.59 -5.96 31.44
C GLN A 566 5.10 -5.20 32.68
N SER A 567 6.04 -4.79 33.52
CA SER A 567 5.76 -3.92 34.66
C SER A 567 5.00 -2.66 34.21
N PRO A 568 3.93 -2.26 34.92
CA PRO A 568 3.16 -1.07 34.59
C PRO A 568 4.05 0.17 34.57
N SER A 569 3.85 1.02 33.57
CA SER A 569 4.58 2.27 33.42
C SER A 569 3.64 3.44 33.72
N PRO A 570 3.71 4.05 34.92
CA PRO A 570 2.86 5.18 35.28
C PRO A 570 3.26 6.43 34.51
N THR A 571 2.27 7.23 34.12
CA THR A 571 2.43 8.48 33.36
C THR A 571 1.41 9.51 33.85
N PRO A 572 1.57 10.80 33.50
CA PRO A 572 0.58 11.83 33.82
C PRO A 572 -0.82 11.53 33.26
N ASN A 573 -0.92 10.71 32.21
CA ASN A 573 -2.17 10.37 31.54
C ASN A 573 -2.70 8.97 31.93
N GLY A 574 -2.15 8.36 32.99
CA GLY A 574 -2.54 7.03 33.46
C GLY A 574 -1.42 6.00 33.38
N THR A 575 -1.74 4.74 33.68
CA THR A 575 -0.77 3.65 33.71
C THR A 575 -0.82 2.81 32.44
N TYR A 576 0.29 2.72 31.73
CA TYR A 576 0.42 1.84 30.57
C TYR A 576 0.73 0.40 30.99
N ILE A 577 0.04 -0.56 30.37
CA ILE A 577 0.39 -1.98 30.45
C ILE A 577 0.77 -2.45 29.06
N THR A 578 1.87 -3.18 28.97
CA THR A 578 2.29 -3.86 27.74
C THR A 578 2.03 -5.36 27.89
N ALA A 579 1.09 -5.87 27.11
CA ALA A 579 0.82 -7.29 26.96
C ALA A 579 1.76 -7.87 25.90
N ILE A 580 2.36 -9.03 26.17
CA ILE A 580 3.30 -9.74 25.29
C ILE A 580 2.86 -11.19 25.19
N TRP A 581 2.84 -11.74 23.99
CA TRP A 581 2.50 -13.14 23.75
C TRP A 581 3.56 -13.83 22.90
N MET A 582 3.54 -15.17 22.95
CA MET A 582 4.48 -15.98 22.17
C MET A 582 4.24 -15.78 20.67
N PRO A 583 5.30 -15.57 19.87
CA PRO A 583 5.20 -15.52 18.42
C PRO A 583 4.54 -16.76 17.84
N ASP A 584 3.78 -16.55 16.76
CA ASP A 584 3.19 -17.62 15.97
C ASP A 584 3.44 -17.34 14.49
N ALA A 585 4.23 -18.20 13.84
CA ALA A 585 4.64 -17.98 12.45
C ALA A 585 3.49 -18.11 11.44
N SER A 586 2.33 -18.65 11.86
CA SER A 586 1.13 -18.75 11.04
C SER A 586 0.26 -17.48 11.08
N VAL A 587 0.54 -16.54 11.99
CA VAL A 587 -0.27 -15.35 12.21
C VAL A 587 0.36 -14.14 11.52
N ASP A 588 -0.42 -13.48 10.66
CA ASP A 588 -0.07 -12.22 9.99
C ASP A 588 -0.53 -11.01 10.82
N ARG A 589 -1.59 -11.16 11.62
CA ARG A 589 -2.23 -10.07 12.38
C ARG A 589 -2.90 -10.58 13.65
N TRP A 590 -2.87 -9.78 14.70
CA TRP A 590 -3.64 -9.97 15.92
C TRP A 590 -4.74 -8.91 16.09
N GLU A 591 -5.95 -9.34 16.43
CA GLU A 591 -6.99 -8.49 17.01
C GLU A 591 -6.88 -8.57 18.53
N VAL A 592 -6.90 -7.42 19.21
CA VAL A 592 -6.67 -7.30 20.65
C VAL A 592 -7.96 -6.92 21.36
N TYR A 593 -8.25 -7.63 22.44
CA TYR A 593 -9.43 -7.44 23.26
C TYR A 593 -9.04 -7.28 24.73
N ILE A 594 -9.69 -6.34 25.42
CA ILE A 594 -9.63 -6.18 26.87
C ILE A 594 -11.04 -6.36 27.41
N ASP A 595 -11.22 -7.28 28.36
CA ASP A 595 -12.51 -7.58 28.98
C ASP A 595 -13.64 -7.78 27.93
N ASN A 596 -13.32 -8.52 26.86
CA ASN A 596 -14.16 -8.79 25.68
C ASN A 596 -14.51 -7.57 24.79
N LYS A 597 -13.98 -6.39 25.06
CA LYS A 597 -14.08 -5.22 24.19
C LYS A 597 -12.88 -5.18 23.24
N TRP A 598 -13.11 -4.97 21.95
CA TRP A 598 -12.02 -4.75 21.00
C TRP A 598 -11.35 -3.40 21.29
N ILE A 599 -10.03 -3.37 21.27
CA ILE A 599 -9.25 -2.16 21.58
C ILE A 599 -8.17 -1.82 20.54
N GLY A 600 -7.93 -2.70 19.57
CA GLY A 600 -7.00 -2.42 18.48
C GLY A 600 -6.45 -3.68 17.80
N CYS A 601 -5.49 -3.47 16.90
CA CYS A 601 -4.80 -4.53 16.19
C CYS A 601 -3.29 -4.45 16.41
N ALA A 602 -2.61 -5.59 16.46
CA ALA A 602 -1.16 -5.70 16.52
C ALA A 602 -0.61 -6.52 15.34
N PHE A 603 0.58 -6.15 14.88
CA PHE A 603 1.34 -6.88 13.85
C PHE A 603 2.64 -7.46 14.41
N VAL A 604 3.01 -7.03 15.61
CA VAL A 604 4.04 -7.63 16.45
C VAL A 604 3.37 -8.40 17.58
N ASN A 605 4.14 -9.16 18.35
CA ASN A 605 3.61 -10.03 19.41
C ASN A 605 3.46 -9.30 20.76
N MET A 606 3.14 -8.01 20.69
CA MET A 606 2.92 -7.17 21.86
C MET A 606 1.95 -6.03 21.56
N TYR A 607 1.28 -5.55 22.61
CA TYR A 607 0.38 -4.40 22.54
C TYR A 607 0.49 -3.55 23.79
N ARG A 608 0.58 -2.23 23.62
CA ARG A 608 0.60 -1.26 24.71
C ARG A 608 -0.68 -0.43 24.69
N SER A 609 -1.41 -0.45 25.80
CA SER A 609 -2.63 0.35 25.99
C SER A 609 -2.56 1.17 27.26
N VAL A 610 -3.25 2.31 27.24
CA VAL A 610 -3.65 3.09 28.42
C VAL A 610 -5.07 2.71 28.82
N HIS A 611 -5.36 2.86 30.11
CA HIS A 611 -6.67 2.77 30.73
C HIS A 611 -7.27 1.38 30.81
N PHE A 612 -7.47 0.95 32.05
CA PHE A 612 -8.22 -0.24 32.41
C PHE A 612 -9.29 0.20 33.39
N GLU A 613 -10.56 -0.05 33.05
CA GLU A 613 -11.71 0.31 33.90
C GLU A 613 -11.78 -0.55 35.18
N THR A 614 -11.00 -1.64 35.24
CA THR A 614 -11.12 -2.71 36.22
C THR A 614 -9.78 -2.98 36.92
N SER A 615 -9.85 -3.40 38.19
CA SER A 615 -8.68 -3.87 38.96
C SER A 615 -8.16 -5.25 38.51
N ARG A 616 -8.87 -5.93 37.61
CA ARG A 616 -8.50 -7.21 37.00
C ARG A 616 -8.70 -7.13 35.51
N VAL A 617 -7.60 -7.08 34.77
CA VAL A 617 -7.60 -6.91 33.32
C VAL A 617 -7.46 -8.26 32.65
N GLY A 618 -8.51 -8.70 31.94
CA GLY A 618 -8.42 -9.83 31.03
C GLY A 618 -8.01 -9.36 29.64
N VAL A 619 -6.88 -9.86 29.13
CA VAL A 619 -6.47 -9.64 27.74
C VAL A 619 -6.69 -10.90 26.94
N ALA A 620 -7.27 -10.76 25.76
CA ALA A 620 -7.35 -11.81 24.76
C ALA A 620 -6.85 -11.28 23.41
N VAL A 621 -6.14 -12.12 22.67
CA VAL A 621 -5.75 -11.82 21.30
C VAL A 621 -6.19 -12.95 20.36
N LYS A 622 -6.72 -12.55 19.20
CA LYS A 622 -7.12 -13.46 18.12
C LYS A 622 -6.20 -13.26 16.92
N GLY A 623 -5.48 -14.32 16.53
CA GLY A 623 -4.50 -14.30 15.46
C GLY A 623 -5.08 -14.80 14.15
N TYR A 624 -4.91 -14.01 13.09
CA TYR A 624 -5.37 -14.30 11.73
C TYR A 624 -4.20 -14.53 10.80
N ASP A 625 -4.31 -15.55 9.94
CA ASP A 625 -3.32 -15.84 8.90
C ASP A 625 -3.40 -14.85 7.73
N GLY A 626 -2.49 -15.00 6.76
CA GLY A 626 -2.41 -14.12 5.58
C GLY A 626 -3.66 -14.12 4.70
N VAL A 627 -4.59 -15.07 4.87
CA VAL A 627 -5.86 -15.16 4.12
C VAL A 627 -7.09 -14.89 5.01
N GLY A 628 -6.87 -14.26 6.15
CA GLY A 628 -7.92 -13.77 7.05
C GLY A 628 -8.66 -14.87 7.80
N ARG A 629 -8.05 -16.04 8.01
CA ARG A 629 -8.63 -17.11 8.84
C ARG A 629 -8.11 -17.01 10.26
N LEU A 630 -8.99 -17.18 11.23
CA LEU A 630 -8.60 -17.30 12.64
C LEU A 630 -7.81 -18.60 12.84
N VAL A 631 -6.55 -18.48 13.28
CA VAL A 631 -5.62 -19.61 13.46
C VAL A 631 -4.97 -19.65 14.84
N ALA A 632 -5.12 -18.59 15.64
CA ALA A 632 -4.59 -18.56 17.00
C ALA A 632 -5.51 -17.78 17.94
N CYS A 633 -5.51 -18.19 19.20
CA CYS A 633 -6.05 -17.41 20.32
C CYS A 633 -5.00 -17.40 21.42
N ARG A 634 -4.91 -16.33 22.21
CA ARG A 634 -4.14 -16.29 23.46
C ARG A 634 -4.93 -15.48 24.48
N THR A 635 -4.82 -15.84 25.75
CA THR A 635 -5.47 -15.13 26.85
C THR A 635 -4.49 -14.92 28.00
N GLY A 636 -4.71 -13.91 28.82
CA GLY A 636 -3.99 -13.73 30.06
C GLY A 636 -4.72 -12.79 30.99
N LEU A 637 -4.54 -13.01 32.28
CA LEU A 637 -5.07 -12.16 33.34
C LEU A 637 -3.93 -11.36 33.96
N PHE A 638 -4.07 -10.04 33.98
CA PHE A 638 -3.09 -9.18 34.64
C PHE A 638 -3.06 -9.49 36.15
N PRO A 639 -1.89 -9.79 36.73
CA PRO A 639 -1.80 -10.43 38.05
C PRO A 639 -1.99 -9.48 39.25
N SER A 640 -1.98 -8.16 39.05
CA SER A 640 -2.01 -7.16 40.15
C SER A 640 -3.22 -6.23 40.07
N VAL A 641 -3.69 -5.81 41.25
CA VAL A 641 -4.65 -4.69 41.40
C VAL A 641 -3.94 -3.42 40.97
N LEU A 642 -4.48 -2.72 39.97
CA LEU A 642 -3.96 -1.40 39.58
C LEU A 642 -4.05 -0.44 40.78
N PRO A 643 -3.06 0.45 40.99
CA PRO A 643 -3.14 1.45 42.05
C PRO A 643 -4.46 2.22 41.93
N GLU A 644 -5.20 2.38 43.04
CA GLU A 644 -6.49 3.11 43.06
C GLU A 644 -6.35 4.59 42.68
N ASP A 645 -5.13 5.11 42.63
CA ASP A 645 -4.83 6.52 42.37
C ASP A 645 -4.27 6.73 40.96
N GLY A 646 -5.16 6.96 39.98
CA GLY A 646 -4.73 7.34 38.63
C GLY A 646 -5.83 7.46 37.58
N ILE A 647 -7.05 7.83 37.97
CA ILE A 647 -8.10 8.30 37.05
C ILE A 647 -7.89 9.79 36.78
#